data_AF-A0A532TPM1-F1
#
_entry.id   AF-A0A532TPM1-F1
#
_cell.length_a   1.000
_cell.length_b   1.000
_cell.length_c   1.000
_cell.angle_alpha   90.00
_cell.angle_beta   90.00
_cell.angle_gamma   90.00
#
_symmetry.space_group_name_H-M   'P 1'
#
loop_
_entity.id
_entity.type
_entity.pdbx_description
1 polymer ?
#
loop_
_entity_poly.entity_id
_entity_poly.type
_entity_poly.pdbx_seq_one_letter_code
_entity_poly.pdbx_strand_id
1 'polypeptide(L)'
;MVFFNLIRSGLKLNMSEQHFQICHFCQRNVKIAYYCENCGVSCCSDCLHEEKIDSYVCQDCNSKNIALSGSSKQKICNDCGKENIIQTNQLLKSCPKCQSHQIINIYEKKEDLEKQFLELIKNARSFIDPFRDIVNSLYMIRQRVFDARAPPIRCYHYPKMESDLLALFKLFIYAKENLLEKIHNLIQHLSINKEYFFNIYTQQNSNIRIIEDILQNLNRSYNSITDFIQSNVKTINTSMDNLLKNLIFIDKITFYFKNYIKFLNLAEDEKPVYAIYAKLANGLNTEDKYKKDKGILFITNFDLSFVHEYGRLKRKKKGIFKAPVKDLTSVKIKGKLFKKLYIEFPYGRYEFTLPTNSISRVLDYILLARSFDETIVYDKVAAKKLYDIDVDLSDLTNYIEETINSFFSIKCQYNNVNSNNVLVNHQNANPLFNQNLRNLPNQISLQAPYNQNQPTYPNNFSYPFNIYQNYKNVPGNPLLYQKNIGFSNQGFGQIQTPEDLNHYSNTIRHYLPPNYNQNEFFLQNLHETGRIQNYDPIRSNSGYENNFSDAEEKNFLMRKLEQMQRYGAPSSNLLYRNNFDERSYEPAYYRLNERVRQMPQYNEYSRNHLSELFNNDYMSDQPNDLPRPNSKKINKTRRKKMFELEKEKYSLEETLKTLESKFESGNISEIDFFKTFKNLQKDFYTIDKKIETIDEEMQEEDFLRRNAKKFDRKRHFT
;
A
#
# COMPACT_ATOMS: atom_id res chain seq x y z
N MET A 1 22.55 3.42 -17.50
CA MET A 1 23.19 4.71 -17.87
C MET A 1 23.75 4.78 -19.30
N VAL A 2 23.93 3.69 -20.05
CA VAL A 2 24.61 3.74 -21.38
C VAL A 2 23.71 4.18 -22.56
N PHE A 3 22.37 4.15 -22.41
CA PHE A 3 21.43 4.45 -23.50
C PHE A 3 21.21 5.94 -23.83
N PHE A 4 21.81 6.88 -23.09
CA PHE A 4 21.50 8.31 -23.23
C PHE A 4 22.29 9.06 -24.32
N ASN A 5 23.34 8.46 -24.90
CA ASN A 5 24.22 9.15 -25.87
C ASN A 5 23.86 8.96 -27.35
N LEU A 6 22.85 8.15 -27.69
CA LEU A 6 22.45 7.88 -29.08
C LEU A 6 21.30 8.76 -29.62
N ILE A 7 20.76 9.66 -28.81
CA ILE A 7 19.65 10.57 -29.22
C ILE A 7 20.16 11.97 -29.60
N ARG A 8 21.46 12.27 -29.41
CA ARG A 8 22.02 13.62 -29.59
C ARG A 8 22.71 13.87 -30.94
N SER A 9 22.67 12.92 -31.87
CA SER A 9 23.28 13.04 -33.20
C SER A 9 22.30 13.54 -34.27
N GLY A 10 22.19 14.86 -34.39
CA GLY A 10 22.06 15.55 -35.69
C GLY A 10 20.93 15.15 -36.65
N LEU A 11 19.67 15.29 -36.24
CA LEU A 11 18.55 15.45 -37.18
C LEU A 11 18.05 16.90 -37.17
N LYS A 12 18.71 17.76 -37.97
CA LYS A 12 18.03 18.92 -38.54
C LYS A 12 16.98 18.36 -39.51
N LEU A 13 15.72 18.31 -39.08
CA LEU A 13 14.61 18.02 -39.97
C LEU A 13 14.56 19.11 -41.05
N ASN A 14 14.92 18.75 -42.29
CA ASN A 14 14.69 19.61 -43.45
C ASN A 14 13.19 19.89 -43.54
N MET A 15 12.85 21.18 -43.60
CA MET A 15 11.46 21.62 -43.47
C MET A 15 10.67 21.30 -44.74
N SER A 16 9.75 20.34 -44.66
CA SER A 16 8.73 20.18 -45.69
C SER A 16 7.79 21.39 -45.68
N GLU A 17 7.53 21.98 -46.85
CA GLU A 17 6.81 23.24 -47.03
C GLU A 17 5.28 23.17 -46.80
N GLN A 18 4.80 22.10 -46.16
CA GLN A 18 3.38 21.81 -46.02
C GLN A 18 2.91 22.09 -44.59
N HIS A 19 2.17 23.21 -44.45
CA HIS A 19 0.96 23.40 -43.62
C HIS A 19 0.64 24.89 -43.48
N PHE A 20 0.36 25.55 -44.61
CA PHE A 20 -0.40 26.80 -44.60
C PHE A 20 -1.80 26.50 -44.08
N GLN A 21 -2.27 27.26 -43.10
CA GLN A 21 -3.58 27.12 -42.47
C GLN A 21 -4.22 28.52 -42.34
N ILE A 22 -5.54 28.58 -42.31
CA ILE A 22 -6.26 29.85 -42.14
C ILE A 22 -6.04 30.36 -40.71
N CYS A 23 -5.39 31.51 -40.56
CA CYS A 23 -5.22 32.14 -39.26
C CYS A 23 -6.57 32.72 -38.79
N HIS A 24 -7.03 32.29 -37.61
CA HIS A 24 -8.33 32.69 -37.05
C HIS A 24 -8.50 34.22 -36.90
N PHE A 25 -7.40 34.97 -36.77
CA PHE A 25 -7.44 36.42 -36.54
C PHE A 25 -7.39 37.25 -37.82
N CYS A 26 -6.49 36.95 -38.76
CA CYS A 26 -6.39 37.70 -40.02
C CYS A 26 -7.13 37.05 -41.21
N GLN A 27 -7.67 35.83 -41.05
CA GLN A 27 -8.37 35.04 -42.06
C GLN A 27 -7.55 34.77 -43.34
N ARG A 28 -6.23 34.98 -43.29
CA ARG A 28 -5.30 34.68 -44.38
C ARG A 28 -4.80 33.25 -44.25
N ASN A 29 -4.51 32.61 -45.39
CA ASN A 29 -3.82 31.33 -45.43
C ASN A 29 -2.32 31.56 -45.18
N VAL A 30 -1.85 31.29 -43.97
CA VAL A 30 -0.49 31.64 -43.52
C VAL A 30 0.10 30.51 -42.68
N LYS A 31 1.42 30.58 -42.43
CA LYS A 31 2.07 29.67 -41.49
C LYS A 31 1.70 30.03 -40.06
N ILE A 32 0.90 29.20 -39.42
CA ILE A 32 0.56 29.31 -38.00
C ILE A 32 1.78 28.86 -37.20
N ALA A 33 2.29 29.72 -36.32
CA ALA A 33 3.59 29.55 -35.67
C ALA A 33 3.53 29.57 -34.15
N TYR A 34 2.50 30.16 -33.55
CA TYR A 34 2.40 30.39 -32.12
C TYR A 34 1.09 29.86 -31.53
N TYR A 35 1.17 29.34 -30.31
CA TYR A 35 0.06 28.80 -29.52
C TYR A 35 -0.01 29.53 -28.18
N CYS A 36 -1.22 29.94 -27.76
CA CYS A 36 -1.42 30.50 -26.43
C CYS A 36 -1.95 29.44 -25.46
N GLU A 37 -1.18 29.14 -24.42
CA GLU A 37 -1.50 28.07 -23.46
C GLU A 37 -2.74 28.37 -22.61
N ASN A 38 -3.02 29.66 -22.34
CA ASN A 38 -4.18 30.06 -21.54
C ASN A 38 -5.53 29.90 -22.27
N CYS A 39 -5.61 30.21 -23.56
CA CYS A 39 -6.88 30.19 -24.31
C CYS A 39 -6.96 29.15 -25.42
N GLY A 40 -5.89 28.37 -25.64
CA GLY A 40 -5.82 27.28 -26.60
C GLY A 40 -5.87 27.70 -28.07
N VAL A 41 -5.64 28.98 -28.39
CA VAL A 41 -5.75 29.50 -29.76
C VAL A 41 -4.37 29.67 -30.41
N SER A 42 -4.29 29.20 -31.65
CA SER A 42 -3.12 29.27 -32.52
C SER A 42 -3.16 30.49 -33.45
N CYS A 43 -2.02 31.14 -33.71
CA CYS A 43 -1.91 32.32 -34.57
C CYS A 43 -0.59 32.35 -35.38
N CYS A 44 -0.55 33.17 -36.44
CA CYS A 44 0.70 33.51 -37.14
C CYS A 44 1.48 34.60 -36.38
N SER A 45 2.73 34.83 -36.80
CA SER A 45 3.58 35.92 -36.28
C SER A 45 2.89 37.28 -36.28
N ASP A 46 2.20 37.59 -37.39
CA ASP A 46 1.72 38.94 -37.70
C ASP A 46 0.43 39.29 -36.95
N CYS A 47 -0.17 38.31 -36.25
CA CYS A 47 -1.35 38.50 -35.41
C CYS A 47 -1.02 38.50 -33.91
N LEU A 48 0.25 38.36 -33.53
CA LEU A 48 0.65 38.59 -32.15
C LEU A 48 0.54 40.07 -31.81
N HIS A 49 0.01 40.37 -30.63
CA HIS A 49 0.11 41.71 -30.09
C HIS A 49 1.52 41.88 -29.50
N GLU A 50 2.12 43.06 -29.67
CA GLU A 50 3.42 43.39 -29.09
C GLU A 50 3.24 44.52 -28.07
N GLU A 51 3.48 44.20 -26.81
CA GLU A 51 3.48 45.16 -25.72
C GLU A 51 4.92 45.48 -25.31
N LYS A 52 5.27 46.77 -25.32
CA LYS A 52 6.53 47.25 -24.77
C LYS A 52 6.37 47.43 -23.28
N ILE A 53 6.98 46.55 -22.50
CA ILE A 53 7.09 46.73 -21.04
C ILE A 53 8.45 47.33 -20.73
N ASP A 54 8.42 48.54 -20.20
CA ASP A 54 9.60 49.21 -19.68
C ASP A 54 9.96 48.61 -18.31
N SER A 55 11.09 47.90 -18.28
CA SER A 55 11.62 47.28 -17.06
C SER A 55 12.88 48.00 -16.60
N TYR A 56 13.15 47.97 -15.30
CA TYR A 56 14.37 48.57 -14.75
C TYR A 56 15.36 47.49 -14.36
N VAL A 57 16.61 47.64 -14.80
CA VAL A 57 17.69 46.68 -14.55
C VAL A 57 18.89 47.43 -13.98
N CYS A 58 19.48 46.90 -12.91
CA CYS A 58 20.74 47.40 -12.39
C CYS A 58 21.89 46.95 -13.29
N GLN A 59 22.68 47.90 -13.82
CA GLN A 59 23.84 47.55 -14.67
C GLN A 59 24.93 46.78 -13.89
N ASP A 60 25.07 47.04 -12.60
CA ASP A 60 26.17 46.50 -11.79
C ASP A 60 25.97 45.02 -11.41
N CYS A 61 24.74 44.50 -11.47
CA CYS A 61 24.42 43.10 -11.11
C CYS A 61 23.37 42.41 -11.99
N ASN A 62 22.85 43.07 -13.03
CA ASN A 62 21.74 42.61 -13.89
C ASN A 62 20.42 42.26 -13.18
N SER A 63 20.25 42.65 -11.90
CA SER A 63 18.99 42.40 -11.19
C SER A 63 17.86 43.31 -11.67
N LYS A 64 16.65 42.73 -11.73
CA LYS A 64 15.36 43.41 -11.96
C LYS A 64 14.70 43.88 -10.64
N ASN A 65 15.30 43.59 -9.49
CA ASN A 65 14.75 43.90 -8.16
C ASN A 65 15.06 45.36 -7.75
N ILE A 66 14.27 46.29 -8.30
CA ILE A 66 14.47 47.74 -8.14
C ILE A 66 13.41 48.33 -7.21
N ALA A 67 13.84 49.01 -6.14
CA ALA A 67 12.98 49.79 -5.24
C ALA A 67 13.12 51.31 -5.49
N LEU A 68 12.10 52.05 -5.05
CA LEU A 68 12.13 53.52 -4.96
C LEU A 68 12.51 53.91 -3.53
N SER A 69 13.61 54.62 -3.37
CA SER A 69 14.11 55.10 -2.09
C SER A 69 13.64 56.53 -1.81
N GLY A 70 12.84 56.69 -0.75
CA GLY A 70 12.57 57.98 -0.12
C GLY A 70 11.90 59.06 -0.97
N SER A 71 11.86 60.27 -0.40
CA SER A 71 11.20 61.45 -0.96
C SER A 71 11.81 61.97 -2.27
N SER A 72 13.00 61.50 -2.67
CA SER A 72 13.68 61.89 -3.91
C SER A 72 13.28 61.06 -5.13
N LYS A 73 12.48 59.98 -4.98
CA LYS A 73 12.15 59.01 -6.05
C LYS A 73 13.39 58.37 -6.73
N GLN A 74 14.54 58.35 -6.07
CA GLN A 74 15.72 57.64 -6.60
C GLN A 74 15.46 56.13 -6.64
N LYS A 75 15.86 55.51 -7.74
CA LYS A 75 15.75 54.06 -7.93
C LYS A 75 17.02 53.42 -7.37
N ILE A 76 16.88 52.37 -6.56
CA ILE A 76 18.00 51.62 -5.97
C ILE A 76 17.77 50.12 -6.21
N CYS A 77 18.81 49.39 -6.56
CA CYS A 77 18.77 47.94 -6.64
C CYS A 77 18.81 47.32 -5.24
N ASN A 78 17.80 46.52 -4.90
CA ASN A 78 17.72 45.85 -3.59
C ASN A 78 18.85 44.81 -3.38
N ASP A 79 19.38 44.23 -4.47
CA ASP A 79 20.30 43.10 -4.38
C ASP A 79 21.78 43.52 -4.22
N CYS A 80 22.14 44.73 -4.66
CA CYS A 80 23.52 45.26 -4.57
C CYS A 80 23.62 46.69 -3.97
N GLY A 81 22.49 47.34 -3.66
CA GLY A 81 22.44 48.69 -3.09
C GLY A 81 22.87 49.82 -4.03
N LYS A 82 23.00 49.54 -5.35
CA LYS A 82 23.49 50.52 -6.34
C LYS A 82 22.35 51.29 -7.01
N GLU A 83 22.62 52.55 -7.31
CA GLU A 83 21.73 53.47 -8.04
C GLU A 83 21.89 53.39 -9.58
N ASN A 84 22.87 52.63 -10.08
CA ASN A 84 23.15 52.51 -11.51
C ASN A 84 22.10 51.63 -12.22
N ILE A 85 20.98 52.25 -12.59
CA ILE A 85 19.78 51.57 -13.09
C ILE A 85 19.36 52.17 -14.42
N ILE A 86 19.26 51.30 -15.42
CA ILE A 86 18.76 51.64 -16.75
C ILE A 86 17.33 51.17 -16.95
N GLN A 87 16.62 51.88 -17.81
CA GLN A 87 15.35 51.45 -18.37
C GLN A 87 15.64 50.57 -19.59
N THR A 88 15.22 49.31 -19.53
CA THR A 88 15.34 48.35 -20.63
C THR A 88 13.94 47.96 -21.10
N ASN A 89 13.65 48.24 -22.35
CA ASN A 89 12.34 47.99 -22.93
C ASN A 89 12.31 46.54 -23.43
N GLN A 90 11.44 45.72 -22.84
CA GLN A 90 11.22 44.35 -23.25
C GLN A 90 9.94 44.28 -24.10
N LEU A 91 10.07 43.85 -25.36
CA LEU A 91 8.93 43.50 -26.20
C LEU A 91 8.39 42.15 -25.73
N LEU A 92 7.17 42.14 -25.20
CA LEU A 92 6.42 40.92 -24.89
C LEU A 92 5.36 40.68 -25.97
N LYS A 93 5.31 39.44 -26.45
CA LYS A 93 4.24 38.96 -27.32
C LYS A 93 3.03 38.61 -26.44
N SER A 94 1.87 39.18 -26.75
CA SER A 94 0.61 38.93 -26.04
C SER A 94 -0.46 38.38 -27.00
N CYS A 95 -1.41 37.61 -26.44
CA CYS A 95 -2.35 36.86 -27.24
C CYS A 95 -3.47 37.76 -27.76
N PRO A 96 -3.75 37.82 -29.08
CA PRO A 96 -4.82 38.67 -29.62
C PRO A 96 -6.23 38.38 -29.06
N LYS A 97 -6.47 37.20 -28.48
CA LYS A 97 -7.76 36.82 -27.88
C LYS A 97 -7.89 37.10 -26.38
N CYS A 98 -6.83 36.91 -25.61
CA CYS A 98 -6.88 36.95 -24.14
C CYS A 98 -5.76 37.76 -23.47
N GLN A 99 -4.93 38.46 -24.25
CA GLN A 99 -3.80 39.28 -23.80
C GLN A 99 -2.73 38.54 -22.98
N SER A 100 -2.84 37.22 -22.78
CA SER A 100 -1.82 36.43 -22.08
C SER A 100 -0.47 36.45 -22.82
N HIS A 101 0.60 36.60 -22.06
CA HIS A 101 1.99 36.44 -22.51
C HIS A 101 2.47 34.98 -22.54
N GLN A 102 1.64 34.01 -22.10
CA GLN A 102 1.95 32.58 -22.22
C GLN A 102 1.72 32.13 -23.67
N ILE A 103 2.73 32.42 -24.50
CA ILE A 103 2.77 32.10 -25.92
C ILE A 103 4.04 31.32 -26.21
N ILE A 104 3.86 30.13 -26.75
CA ILE A 104 4.92 29.20 -27.12
C ILE A 104 4.91 28.97 -28.64
N ASN A 105 6.06 28.60 -29.22
CA ASN A 105 6.08 28.14 -30.60
C ASN A 105 5.29 26.82 -30.71
N ILE A 106 4.48 26.67 -31.75
CA ILE A 106 3.70 25.44 -31.98
C ILE A 106 4.58 24.20 -32.08
N TYR A 107 5.76 24.31 -32.72
CA TYR A 107 6.66 23.17 -32.87
C TYR A 107 7.30 22.78 -31.53
N GLU A 108 7.66 23.75 -30.69
CA GLU A 108 8.12 23.52 -29.31
C GLU A 108 7.02 22.86 -28.48
N LYS A 109 5.76 23.30 -28.60
CA LYS A 109 4.63 22.71 -27.88
C LYS A 109 4.33 21.28 -28.34
N LYS A 110 4.45 20.99 -29.64
CA LYS A 110 4.33 19.62 -30.17
C LYS A 110 5.46 18.71 -29.65
N GLU A 111 6.69 19.21 -29.59
CA GLU A 111 7.82 18.47 -29.03
C GLU A 111 7.66 18.21 -27.52
N ASP A 112 7.15 19.19 -26.77
CA ASP A 112 6.79 19.07 -25.34
C ASP A 112 5.73 17.98 -25.10
N LEU A 113 4.61 18.01 -25.84
CA LEU A 113 3.55 17.00 -25.73
C LEU A 113 4.03 15.59 -26.07
N GLU A 114 4.86 15.44 -27.11
CA GLU A 114 5.48 14.17 -27.49
C GLU A 114 6.42 13.65 -26.39
N LYS A 115 7.26 14.52 -25.81
CA LYS A 115 8.15 14.18 -24.70
C LYS A 115 7.37 13.72 -23.47
N GLN A 116 6.35 14.47 -23.05
CA GLN A 116 5.52 14.13 -21.90
C GLN A 116 4.80 12.78 -22.08
N PHE A 117 4.30 12.48 -23.28
CA PHE A 117 3.71 11.16 -23.58
C PHE A 117 4.73 10.02 -23.48
N LEU A 118 5.94 10.20 -24.03
CA LEU A 118 7.02 9.21 -23.93
C LEU A 118 7.56 9.07 -22.50
N GLU A 119 7.52 10.12 -21.70
CA GLU A 119 7.87 10.11 -20.28
C GLU A 119 6.82 9.36 -19.46
N LEU A 120 5.53 9.60 -19.73
CA LEU A 120 4.42 8.87 -19.09
C LEU A 120 4.52 7.35 -19.29
N ILE A 121 4.88 6.91 -20.50
CA ILE A 121 5.15 5.48 -20.80
C ILE A 121 6.33 4.96 -19.98
N LYS A 122 7.44 5.71 -19.87
CA LYS A 122 8.62 5.29 -19.08
C LYS A 122 8.30 5.22 -17.59
N ASN A 123 7.49 6.14 -17.08
CA ASN A 123 7.17 6.28 -15.66
C ASN A 123 6.32 5.13 -15.12
N ALA A 124 5.65 4.36 -16.00
CA ALA A 124 4.97 3.10 -15.63
C ALA A 124 5.90 2.09 -14.91
N ARG A 125 7.24 2.17 -15.10
CA ARG A 125 8.21 1.38 -14.32
C ARG A 125 8.13 1.63 -12.81
N SER A 126 7.89 2.87 -12.39
CA SER A 126 7.87 3.23 -10.97
C SER A 126 6.72 2.60 -10.18
N PHE A 127 5.74 2.00 -10.86
CA PHE A 127 4.66 1.25 -10.21
C PHE A 127 5.16 -0.03 -9.51
N ILE A 128 6.30 -0.59 -9.94
CA ILE A 128 6.81 -1.87 -9.42
C ILE A 128 7.55 -1.69 -8.09
N ASP A 129 8.35 -0.62 -7.95
CA ASP A 129 9.31 -0.50 -6.85
C ASP A 129 8.66 -0.51 -5.45
N PRO A 130 7.53 0.20 -5.18
CA PRO A 130 6.85 0.12 -3.88
C PRO A 130 6.33 -1.28 -3.54
N PHE A 131 5.94 -2.06 -4.56
CA PHE A 131 5.48 -3.43 -4.37
C PHE A 131 6.67 -4.38 -4.12
N ARG A 132 7.82 -4.16 -4.77
CA ARG A 132 9.07 -4.92 -4.55
C ARG A 132 9.54 -4.80 -3.10
N ASP A 133 9.52 -3.59 -2.53
CA ASP A 133 9.92 -3.35 -1.14
C ASP A 133 8.99 -4.06 -0.14
N ILE A 134 7.69 -4.16 -0.44
CA ILE A 134 6.73 -4.92 0.37
C ILE A 134 7.01 -6.42 0.28
N VAL A 135 7.23 -6.99 -0.91
CA VAL A 135 7.53 -8.43 -1.07
C VAL A 135 8.78 -8.81 -0.26
N ASN A 136 9.85 -8.02 -0.38
CA ASN A 136 11.07 -8.20 0.40
C ASN A 136 10.79 -8.14 1.90
N SER A 137 9.98 -7.18 2.35
CA SER A 137 9.61 -7.02 3.76
C SER A 137 8.77 -8.19 4.29
N LEU A 138 7.79 -8.66 3.52
CA LEU A 138 6.97 -9.82 3.85
C LEU A 138 7.80 -11.11 3.98
N TYR A 139 8.76 -11.33 3.09
CA TYR A 139 9.69 -12.48 3.20
C TYR A 139 10.64 -12.36 4.40
N MET A 140 11.14 -11.16 4.71
CA MET A 140 11.93 -10.93 5.92
C MET A 140 11.14 -11.17 7.21
N ILE A 141 9.87 -10.75 7.25
CA ILE A 141 8.97 -11.04 8.37
C ILE A 141 8.69 -12.55 8.44
N ARG A 142 8.44 -13.23 7.31
CA ARG A 142 8.26 -14.69 7.26
C ARG A 142 9.45 -15.44 7.84
N GLN A 143 10.68 -15.05 7.48
CA GLN A 143 11.87 -15.68 8.03
C GLN A 143 11.99 -15.48 9.54
N ARG A 144 11.72 -14.27 10.05
CA ARG A 144 11.74 -14.01 11.50
C ARG A 144 10.63 -14.74 12.26
N VAL A 145 9.46 -14.94 11.65
CA VAL A 145 8.39 -15.80 12.19
C VAL A 145 8.84 -17.27 12.26
N PHE A 146 9.52 -17.78 11.23
CA PHE A 146 10.11 -19.13 11.26
C PHE A 146 11.16 -19.27 12.37
N ASP A 147 12.12 -18.35 12.42
CA ASP A 147 13.21 -18.35 13.39
C ASP A 147 12.69 -18.25 14.84
N ALA A 148 11.57 -17.54 15.06
CA ALA A 148 10.88 -17.45 16.35
C ALA A 148 10.31 -18.80 16.84
N ARG A 149 9.91 -19.70 15.93
CA ARG A 149 9.41 -21.05 16.26
C ARG A 149 10.50 -22.13 16.22
N ALA A 150 11.70 -21.80 15.76
CA ALA A 150 12.79 -22.74 15.57
C ALA A 150 13.50 -23.14 16.89
N PRO A 151 14.13 -24.32 16.97
CA PRO A 151 15.04 -24.66 18.06
C PRO A 151 16.28 -23.73 18.07
N PRO A 152 16.95 -23.52 19.23
CA PRO A 152 16.75 -24.23 20.50
C PRO A 152 15.72 -23.59 21.43
N ILE A 153 15.17 -22.40 21.12
CA ILE A 153 14.19 -21.69 21.96
C ILE A 153 12.94 -21.44 21.11
N ARG A 154 11.94 -22.32 21.20
CA ARG A 154 10.70 -22.21 20.43
C ARG A 154 9.73 -21.25 21.15
N CYS A 155 9.60 -20.02 20.65
CA CYS A 155 8.76 -18.99 21.27
C CYS A 155 7.35 -19.01 20.65
N TYR A 156 6.30 -19.24 21.45
CA TYR A 156 4.93 -19.45 20.95
C TYR A 156 3.96 -18.27 21.14
N HIS A 157 4.41 -17.13 21.69
CA HIS A 157 3.57 -15.93 21.78
C HIS A 157 2.99 -15.54 20.42
N TYR A 158 1.80 -14.93 20.43
CA TYR A 158 1.06 -14.55 19.22
C TYR A 158 0.79 -15.77 18.32
N PRO A 159 -0.11 -16.70 18.72
CA PRO A 159 -0.40 -17.92 17.94
C PRO A 159 -1.07 -17.67 16.58
N LYS A 160 -1.59 -16.45 16.36
CA LYS A 160 -2.18 -16.01 15.09
C LYS A 160 -1.17 -15.37 14.13
N MET A 161 0.09 -15.20 14.54
CA MET A 161 1.08 -14.46 13.74
C MET A 161 1.29 -15.07 12.34
N GLU A 162 1.22 -16.40 12.23
CA GLU A 162 1.27 -17.14 10.97
C GLU A 162 0.03 -16.92 10.10
N SER A 163 -1.18 -16.93 10.68
CA SER A 163 -2.42 -16.67 9.96
C SER A 163 -2.55 -15.21 9.53
N ASP A 164 -2.10 -14.28 10.38
CA ASP A 164 -2.11 -12.84 10.13
C ASP A 164 -1.13 -12.48 9.00
N LEU A 165 0.09 -13.04 9.03
CA LEU A 165 1.06 -12.86 7.94
C LEU A 165 0.59 -13.53 6.63
N LEU A 166 -0.02 -14.72 6.70
CA LEU A 166 -0.61 -15.37 5.53
C LEU A 166 -1.74 -14.52 4.91
N ALA A 167 -2.54 -13.84 5.74
CA ALA A 167 -3.54 -12.88 5.26
C ALA A 167 -2.90 -11.67 4.54
N LEU A 168 -1.74 -11.18 5.01
CA LEU A 168 -1.01 -10.11 4.33
C LEU A 168 -0.41 -10.55 2.98
N PHE A 169 0.13 -11.77 2.88
CA PHE A 169 0.56 -12.32 1.59
C PHE A 169 -0.62 -12.41 0.60
N LYS A 170 -1.81 -12.85 1.05
CA LYS A 170 -3.02 -12.87 0.22
C LYS A 170 -3.49 -11.48 -0.19
N LEU A 171 -3.48 -10.52 0.73
CA LEU A 171 -3.83 -9.11 0.45
C LEU A 171 -2.86 -8.51 -0.57
N PHE A 172 -1.57 -8.82 -0.47
CA PHE A 172 -0.58 -8.41 -1.45
C PHE A 172 -0.84 -9.01 -2.83
N ILE A 173 -1.11 -10.32 -2.93
CA ILE A 173 -1.48 -10.97 -4.20
C ILE A 173 -2.69 -10.28 -4.82
N TYR A 174 -3.75 -10.06 -4.04
CA TYR A 174 -4.94 -9.32 -4.49
C TYR A 174 -4.57 -7.92 -5.01
N ALA A 175 -3.75 -7.16 -4.29
CA ALA A 175 -3.30 -5.84 -4.73
C ALA A 175 -2.46 -5.91 -6.01
N LYS A 176 -1.63 -6.96 -6.20
CA LYS A 176 -0.81 -7.20 -7.39
C LYS A 176 -1.67 -7.44 -8.63
N GLU A 177 -2.67 -8.31 -8.54
CA GLU A 177 -3.56 -8.62 -9.68
C GLU A 177 -4.39 -7.38 -10.09
N ASN A 178 -4.94 -6.64 -9.12
CA ASN A 178 -5.64 -5.38 -9.40
C ASN A 178 -4.72 -4.30 -10.00
N LEU A 179 -3.45 -4.27 -9.61
CA LEU A 179 -2.45 -3.37 -10.19
C LEU A 179 -2.18 -3.73 -11.66
N LEU A 180 -2.04 -5.02 -11.96
CA LEU A 180 -1.85 -5.52 -13.32
C LEU A 180 -3.03 -5.13 -14.24
N GLU A 181 -4.28 -5.32 -13.79
CA GLU A 181 -5.48 -4.91 -14.54
C GLU A 181 -5.50 -3.40 -14.81
N LYS A 182 -5.21 -2.58 -13.79
CA LYS A 182 -5.17 -1.12 -13.93
C LYS A 182 -4.09 -0.67 -14.92
N ILE A 183 -2.92 -1.30 -14.88
CA ILE A 183 -1.81 -1.02 -15.79
C ILE A 183 -2.17 -1.46 -17.21
N HIS A 184 -2.82 -2.61 -17.39
CA HIS A 184 -3.35 -3.06 -18.68
C HIS A 184 -4.30 -2.01 -19.29
N ASN A 185 -5.24 -1.48 -18.51
CA ASN A 185 -6.17 -0.45 -18.95
C ASN A 185 -5.45 0.86 -19.34
N LEU A 186 -4.45 1.32 -18.56
CA LEU A 186 -3.62 2.47 -18.94
C LEU A 186 -2.88 2.22 -20.26
N ILE A 187 -2.30 1.03 -20.44
CA ILE A 187 -1.56 0.64 -21.64
C ILE A 187 -2.47 0.59 -22.88
N GLN A 188 -3.70 0.08 -22.75
CA GLN A 188 -4.70 0.13 -23.81
C GLN A 188 -4.99 1.59 -24.22
N HIS A 189 -5.24 2.48 -23.25
CA HIS A 189 -5.48 3.90 -23.52
C HIS A 189 -4.27 4.59 -24.17
N LEU A 190 -3.04 4.29 -23.74
CA LEU A 190 -1.81 4.76 -24.39
C LEU A 190 -1.70 4.25 -25.83
N SER A 191 -2.05 2.98 -26.09
CA SER A 191 -1.96 2.36 -27.41
C SER A 191 -2.97 2.93 -28.41
N ILE A 192 -4.20 3.18 -27.98
CA ILE A 192 -5.26 3.82 -28.78
C ILE A 192 -4.86 5.25 -29.17
N ASN A 193 -4.24 6.00 -28.25
CA ASN A 193 -3.92 7.41 -28.47
C ASN A 193 -2.52 7.67 -29.07
N LYS A 194 -1.69 6.65 -29.28
CA LYS A 194 -0.28 6.80 -29.71
C LYS A 194 -0.09 7.64 -30.97
N GLU A 195 -1.02 7.58 -31.92
CA GLU A 195 -0.91 8.30 -33.19
C GLU A 195 -1.00 9.82 -33.04
N TYR A 196 -1.72 10.32 -32.02
CA TYR A 196 -1.77 11.75 -31.69
C TYR A 196 -0.39 12.32 -31.31
N PHE A 197 0.47 11.50 -30.73
CA PHE A 197 1.80 11.90 -30.26
C PHE A 197 2.90 11.50 -31.25
N PHE A 198 2.86 10.31 -31.83
CA PHE A 198 3.91 9.83 -32.73
C PHE A 198 3.91 10.51 -34.10
N ASN A 199 2.74 10.95 -34.58
CA ASN A 199 2.55 11.72 -35.82
C ASN A 199 2.29 13.21 -35.57
N ILE A 200 2.57 13.74 -34.37
CA ILE A 200 2.12 15.07 -33.94
C ILE A 200 2.49 16.21 -34.91
N TYR A 201 3.63 16.11 -35.60
CA TYR A 201 4.08 17.10 -36.58
C TYR A 201 3.24 17.14 -37.86
N THR A 202 2.64 16.02 -38.30
CA THR A 202 1.78 15.98 -39.49
C THR A 202 0.35 16.44 -39.21
N GLN A 203 -0.08 16.44 -37.94
CA GLN A 203 -1.41 16.88 -37.53
C GLN A 203 -1.62 18.39 -37.64
N GLN A 204 -2.88 18.80 -37.89
CA GLN A 204 -3.27 20.22 -37.94
C GLN A 204 -2.97 20.94 -36.62
N ASN A 205 -2.58 22.22 -36.68
CA ASN A 205 -2.16 22.97 -35.49
C ASN A 205 -3.35 23.45 -34.63
N SER A 206 -4.58 23.29 -35.12
CA SER A 206 -5.83 23.39 -34.37
C SER A 206 -5.99 22.26 -33.35
N ASN A 207 -5.43 21.07 -33.62
CA ASN A 207 -5.67 19.88 -32.81
C ASN A 207 -4.84 19.84 -31.53
N ILE A 208 -3.88 20.76 -31.35
CA ILE A 208 -2.99 20.81 -30.17
C ILE A 208 -3.79 20.75 -28.86
N ARG A 209 -4.92 21.45 -28.78
CA ARG A 209 -5.76 21.43 -27.58
C ARG A 209 -6.39 20.06 -27.30
N ILE A 210 -6.80 19.34 -28.35
CA ILE A 210 -7.35 17.99 -28.21
C ILE A 210 -6.25 17.04 -27.70
N ILE A 211 -5.01 17.20 -28.19
CA ILE A 211 -3.85 16.41 -27.75
C ILE A 211 -3.50 16.72 -26.28
N GLU A 212 -3.57 17.98 -25.85
CA GLU A 212 -3.45 18.36 -24.43
C GLU A 212 -4.51 17.66 -23.56
N ASP A 213 -5.78 17.73 -23.96
CA ASP A 213 -6.89 17.14 -23.19
C ASP A 213 -6.79 15.60 -23.13
N ILE A 214 -6.33 14.94 -24.20
CA ILE A 214 -5.99 13.51 -24.22
C ILE A 214 -4.86 13.20 -23.23
N LEU A 215 -3.75 13.97 -23.28
CA LEU A 215 -2.60 13.77 -22.39
C LEU A 215 -2.98 14.00 -20.92
N GLN A 216 -3.82 15.00 -20.62
CA GLN A 216 -4.34 15.21 -19.26
C GLN A 216 -5.17 14.02 -18.77
N ASN A 217 -5.99 13.40 -19.64
CA ASN A 217 -6.76 12.21 -19.26
C ASN A 217 -5.85 10.99 -19.02
N LEU A 218 -4.81 10.80 -19.83
CA LEU A 218 -3.81 9.75 -19.60
C LEU A 218 -3.05 9.96 -18.27
N ASN A 219 -2.68 11.21 -17.95
CA ASN A 219 -2.07 11.58 -16.67
C ASN A 219 -3.02 11.36 -15.48
N ARG A 220 -4.33 11.62 -15.62
CA ARG A 220 -5.33 11.30 -14.58
C ARG A 220 -5.39 9.79 -14.30
N SER A 221 -5.38 8.96 -15.35
CA SER A 221 -5.33 7.50 -15.20
C SER A 221 -4.05 7.04 -14.51
N TYR A 222 -2.88 7.57 -14.90
CA TYR A 222 -1.60 7.29 -14.24
C TYR A 222 -1.60 7.68 -12.75
N ASN A 223 -2.12 8.86 -12.42
CA ASN A 223 -2.22 9.33 -11.03
C ASN A 223 -3.16 8.43 -10.21
N SER A 224 -4.29 7.98 -10.77
CA SER A 224 -5.20 7.04 -10.09
C SER A 224 -4.53 5.69 -9.77
N ILE A 225 -3.60 5.21 -10.61
CA ILE A 225 -2.78 4.03 -10.31
C ILE A 225 -1.79 4.33 -9.18
N THR A 226 -1.16 5.50 -9.22
CA THR A 226 -0.23 5.96 -8.16
C THR A 226 -0.94 6.04 -6.81
N ASP A 227 -2.13 6.63 -6.74
CA ASP A 227 -2.95 6.71 -5.52
C ASP A 227 -3.35 5.31 -5.01
N PHE A 228 -3.73 4.41 -5.93
CA PHE A 228 -4.04 3.02 -5.59
C PHE A 228 -2.82 2.30 -4.98
N ILE A 229 -1.63 2.47 -5.56
CA ILE A 229 -0.38 1.90 -5.02
C ILE A 229 -0.13 2.45 -3.62
N GLN A 230 -0.13 3.78 -3.44
CA GLN A 230 0.14 4.42 -2.15
C GLN A 230 -0.82 3.96 -1.05
N SER A 231 -2.11 3.82 -1.37
CA SER A 231 -3.13 3.35 -0.42
C SER A 231 -2.90 1.89 0.02
N ASN A 232 -2.63 0.99 -0.92
CA ASN A 232 -2.33 -0.41 -0.60
C ASN A 232 -1.01 -0.54 0.17
N VAL A 233 0.03 0.19 -0.24
CA VAL A 233 1.33 0.23 0.44
C VAL A 233 1.19 0.69 1.89
N LYS A 234 0.46 1.79 2.14
CA LYS A 234 0.18 2.28 3.51
C LYS A 234 -0.54 1.22 4.35
N THR A 235 -1.53 0.54 3.77
CA THR A 235 -2.35 -0.47 4.47
C THR A 235 -1.55 -1.72 4.86
N ILE A 236 -0.73 -2.24 3.93
CA ILE A 236 0.12 -3.41 4.19
C ILE A 236 1.24 -3.05 5.17
N ASN A 237 1.91 -1.90 5.00
CA ASN A 237 2.96 -1.45 5.92
C ASN A 237 2.47 -1.29 7.37
N THR A 238 1.32 -0.64 7.57
CA THR A 238 0.70 -0.49 8.91
C THR A 238 0.46 -1.85 9.58
N SER A 239 0.13 -2.87 8.80
CA SER A 239 -0.12 -4.22 9.30
C SER A 239 1.19 -4.98 9.58
N MET A 240 2.20 -4.81 8.71
CA MET A 240 3.57 -5.32 8.93
C MET A 240 4.20 -4.73 10.19
N ASP A 241 4.01 -3.44 10.48
CA ASP A 241 4.52 -2.78 11.69
C ASP A 241 3.98 -3.42 12.98
N ASN A 242 2.72 -3.89 12.97
CA ASN A 242 2.14 -4.57 14.12
C ASN A 242 2.75 -5.98 14.31
N LEU A 243 3.02 -6.71 13.23
CA LEU A 243 3.76 -7.98 13.30
C LEU A 243 5.22 -7.75 13.75
N LEU A 244 5.88 -6.68 13.28
CA LEU A 244 7.24 -6.32 13.70
C LEU A 244 7.31 -5.98 15.19
N LYS A 245 6.33 -5.27 15.76
CA LYS A 245 6.23 -5.04 17.23
C LYS A 245 6.13 -6.34 18.01
N ASN A 246 5.35 -7.31 17.51
CA ASN A 246 5.21 -8.64 18.13
C ASN A 246 6.51 -9.44 18.05
N LEU A 247 7.20 -9.42 16.90
CA LEU A 247 8.51 -10.03 16.72
C LEU A 247 9.58 -9.40 17.62
N ILE A 248 9.60 -8.07 17.79
CA ILE A 248 10.52 -7.38 18.71
C ILE A 248 10.34 -7.85 20.17
N PHE A 249 9.11 -8.20 20.57
CA PHE A 249 8.85 -8.80 21.88
C PHE A 249 9.39 -10.23 21.96
N ILE A 250 9.14 -11.05 20.93
CA ILE A 250 9.66 -12.41 20.84
C ILE A 250 11.20 -12.42 20.87
N ASP A 251 11.86 -11.59 20.07
CA ASP A 251 13.32 -11.48 20.01
C ASP A 251 13.94 -11.19 21.37
N LYS A 252 13.29 -10.34 22.18
CA LYS A 252 13.73 -10.04 23.56
C LYS A 252 13.61 -11.26 24.47
N ILE A 253 12.52 -12.02 24.38
CA ILE A 253 12.36 -13.28 25.13
C ILE A 253 13.41 -14.30 24.67
N THR A 254 13.51 -14.55 23.36
CA THR A 254 14.47 -15.48 22.76
C THR A 254 15.91 -15.12 23.14
N PHE A 255 16.28 -13.84 23.15
CA PHE A 255 17.56 -13.36 23.64
C PHE A 255 17.83 -13.73 25.11
N TYR A 256 16.86 -13.52 26.01
CA TYR A 256 17.03 -13.90 27.41
C TYR A 256 17.16 -15.42 27.57
N PHE A 257 16.29 -16.22 26.95
CA PHE A 257 16.33 -17.67 27.12
C PHE A 257 17.59 -18.29 26.47
N LYS A 258 17.98 -17.86 25.26
CA LYS A 258 19.19 -18.34 24.56
C LYS A 258 20.48 -18.06 25.36
N ASN A 259 20.59 -16.90 26.00
CA ASN A 259 21.77 -16.52 26.79
C ASN A 259 21.90 -17.24 28.14
N TYR A 260 20.87 -17.97 28.58
CA TYR A 260 20.83 -18.63 29.89
C TYR A 260 20.40 -20.11 29.79
N ILE A 261 20.24 -20.66 28.59
CA ILE A 261 19.77 -22.03 28.33
C ILE A 261 20.48 -23.10 29.19
N LYS A 262 21.82 -22.98 29.37
CA LYS A 262 22.66 -23.87 30.19
C LYS A 262 22.38 -23.83 31.71
N PHE A 263 21.64 -22.83 32.18
CA PHE A 263 21.22 -22.67 33.58
C PHE A 263 19.74 -23.01 33.78
N LEU A 264 18.95 -23.01 32.70
CA LEU A 264 17.52 -23.26 32.72
C LEU A 264 17.18 -24.74 32.53
N ASN A 265 18.01 -25.49 31.77
CA ASN A 265 17.81 -26.91 31.45
C ASN A 265 16.35 -27.15 31.03
N LEU A 266 15.96 -26.50 29.93
CA LEU A 266 14.59 -26.54 29.40
C LEU A 266 14.27 -27.95 28.89
N ALA A 267 13.09 -28.47 29.23
CA ALA A 267 12.55 -29.66 28.57
C ALA A 267 12.17 -29.37 27.11
N GLU A 268 11.98 -30.39 26.27
CA GLU A 268 11.71 -30.20 24.83
C GLU A 268 10.40 -29.42 24.55
N ASP A 269 9.38 -29.65 25.38
CA ASP A 269 8.09 -28.95 25.35
C ASP A 269 8.01 -27.78 26.37
N GLU A 270 9.11 -27.42 27.02
CA GLU A 270 9.16 -26.28 27.94
C GLU A 270 9.26 -24.96 27.16
N LYS A 271 8.13 -24.25 27.06
CA LYS A 271 7.96 -23.03 26.27
C LYS A 271 8.32 -21.80 27.12
N PRO A 272 9.12 -20.85 26.59
CA PRO A 272 9.38 -19.58 27.25
C PRO A 272 8.10 -18.73 27.29
N VAL A 273 7.75 -18.20 28.46
CA VAL A 273 6.57 -17.34 28.66
C VAL A 273 7.00 -15.90 28.92
N TYR A 274 7.98 -15.67 29.79
CA TYR A 274 8.52 -14.34 30.04
C TYR A 274 9.90 -14.38 30.72
N ALA A 275 10.65 -13.28 30.62
CA ALA A 275 11.91 -13.10 31.35
C ALA A 275 12.08 -11.62 31.74
N ILE A 276 12.50 -11.37 32.98
CA ILE A 276 12.69 -9.99 33.49
C ILE A 276 13.80 -9.89 34.53
N TYR A 277 14.54 -8.78 34.51
CA TYR A 277 15.46 -8.43 35.59
C TYR A 277 14.70 -8.23 36.92
N ALA A 278 15.11 -8.98 37.93
CA ALA A 278 14.54 -8.93 39.27
C ALA A 278 15.65 -8.91 40.33
N LYS A 279 15.33 -8.41 41.52
CA LYS A 279 16.20 -8.46 42.68
C LYS A 279 15.56 -9.31 43.76
N LEU A 280 16.23 -10.38 44.17
CA LEU A 280 15.79 -11.22 45.27
C LEU A 280 15.94 -10.44 46.59
N ALA A 281 14.82 -10.11 47.21
CA ALA A 281 14.76 -9.40 48.48
C ALA A 281 14.72 -10.35 49.67
N ASN A 282 14.12 -11.53 49.50
CA ASN A 282 14.10 -12.62 50.49
C ASN A 282 13.93 -13.97 49.77
N GLY A 283 14.46 -15.05 50.34
CA GLY A 283 14.40 -16.41 49.79
C GLY A 283 14.41 -17.46 50.90
N LEU A 284 14.45 -18.73 50.52
CA LEU A 284 14.49 -19.87 51.43
C LEU A 284 15.71 -19.84 52.37
N ASN A 285 15.46 -20.20 53.63
CA ASN A 285 16.33 -20.15 54.81
C ASN A 285 17.03 -18.82 55.12
N THR A 286 16.71 -18.30 56.31
CA THR A 286 17.21 -17.02 56.85
C THR A 286 18.72 -16.97 57.10
N GLU A 287 19.38 -18.12 57.06
CA GLU A 287 20.82 -18.34 57.24
C GLU A 287 21.64 -18.06 55.96
N ASP A 288 21.01 -18.12 54.78
CA ASP A 288 21.74 -18.06 53.51
C ASP A 288 21.98 -16.62 53.01
N LYS A 289 23.15 -16.38 52.41
CA LYS A 289 23.69 -15.02 52.18
C LYS A 289 23.03 -14.22 51.04
N TYR A 290 22.08 -14.80 50.29
CA TYR A 290 21.52 -14.26 49.03
C TYR A 290 20.56 -13.05 49.19
N LYS A 291 20.56 -12.38 50.35
CA LYS A 291 19.76 -11.18 50.60
C LYS A 291 20.28 -10.01 49.75
N LYS A 292 19.52 -9.62 48.72
CA LYS A 292 19.71 -8.51 47.76
C LYS A 292 20.31 -8.87 46.38
N ASP A 293 20.35 -10.15 46.01
CA ASP A 293 20.90 -10.61 44.73
C ASP A 293 20.15 -10.07 43.51
N LYS A 294 20.88 -9.51 42.53
CA LYS A 294 20.34 -9.11 41.22
C LYS A 294 20.41 -10.29 40.26
N GLY A 295 19.39 -10.47 39.44
CA GLY A 295 19.33 -11.57 38.48
C GLY A 295 18.19 -11.42 37.50
N ILE A 296 17.83 -12.52 36.84
CA ILE A 296 16.69 -12.61 35.94
C ILE A 296 15.74 -13.69 36.46
N LEU A 297 14.47 -13.32 36.58
CA LEU A 297 13.36 -14.24 36.78
C LEU A 297 12.87 -14.69 35.42
N PHE A 298 12.93 -16.00 35.18
CA PHE A 298 12.44 -16.68 34.00
C PHE A 298 11.13 -17.38 34.35
N ILE A 299 10.19 -17.33 33.40
CA ILE A 299 8.86 -17.91 33.49
C ILE A 299 8.68 -18.77 32.23
N THR A 300 8.49 -20.08 32.40
CA THR A 300 8.07 -21.00 31.34
C THR A 300 6.68 -21.53 31.63
N ASN A 301 6.09 -22.32 30.73
CA ASN A 301 4.84 -23.05 30.99
C ASN A 301 5.01 -24.06 32.15
N PHE A 302 6.21 -24.64 32.32
CA PHE A 302 6.47 -25.65 33.34
C PHE A 302 7.04 -25.08 34.65
N ASP A 303 7.95 -24.10 34.59
CA ASP A 303 8.80 -23.71 35.73
C ASP A 303 8.97 -22.19 35.91
N LEU A 304 9.11 -21.78 37.17
CA LEU A 304 9.66 -20.49 37.58
C LEU A 304 11.12 -20.68 37.99
N SER A 305 12.03 -19.94 37.37
CA SER A 305 13.48 -20.04 37.64
C SER A 305 14.10 -18.67 37.91
N PHE A 306 15.01 -18.57 38.88
CA PHE A 306 15.79 -17.35 39.12
C PHE A 306 17.29 -17.59 38.97
N VAL A 307 17.92 -16.85 38.07
CA VAL A 307 19.38 -16.90 37.86
C VAL A 307 20.01 -15.59 38.32
N HIS A 308 20.83 -15.66 39.35
CA HIS A 308 21.60 -14.56 39.90
C HIS A 308 22.82 -14.21 39.03
N GLU A 309 23.05 -12.92 38.77
CA GLU A 309 24.26 -12.38 38.15
C GLU A 309 25.14 -11.65 39.18
N TYR A 310 26.44 -11.98 39.22
CA TYR A 310 27.41 -11.37 40.15
C TYR A 310 28.81 -11.17 39.54
N GLY A 311 29.61 -10.29 40.16
CA GLY A 311 30.95 -9.93 39.71
C GLY A 311 30.98 -8.65 38.87
N ARG A 312 31.96 -7.77 39.14
CA ARG A 312 32.09 -6.45 38.49
C ARG A 312 32.78 -6.50 37.11
N LEU A 313 33.81 -7.33 36.97
CA LEU A 313 34.65 -7.41 35.75
C LEU A 313 34.29 -8.61 34.84
N LYS A 314 33.88 -9.74 35.42
CA LYS A 314 33.34 -10.89 34.70
C LYS A 314 32.03 -11.29 35.37
N ARG A 315 30.89 -11.12 34.68
CA ARG A 315 29.58 -11.52 35.19
C ARG A 315 29.51 -13.06 35.25
N LYS A 316 29.53 -13.59 36.47
CA LYS A 316 29.23 -14.98 36.78
C LYS A 316 27.72 -15.14 36.95
N LYS A 317 27.20 -16.31 36.60
CA LYS A 317 25.78 -16.67 36.68
C LYS A 317 25.62 -17.87 37.61
N LYS A 318 24.58 -17.88 38.45
CA LYS A 318 24.22 -19.01 39.33
C LYS A 318 22.70 -19.16 39.40
N GLY A 319 22.18 -20.36 39.14
CA GLY A 319 20.79 -20.68 39.45
C GLY A 319 20.56 -20.67 40.96
N ILE A 320 19.54 -19.95 41.41
CA ILE A 320 19.14 -19.89 42.84
C ILE A 320 17.99 -20.86 43.11
N PHE A 321 17.00 -20.92 42.22
CA PHE A 321 15.98 -21.96 42.21
C PHE A 321 15.42 -22.19 40.80
N LYS A 322 14.86 -23.38 40.59
CA LYS A 322 13.91 -23.77 39.53
C LYS A 322 12.78 -24.54 40.24
N ALA A 323 11.52 -24.17 40.00
CA ALA A 323 10.36 -24.64 40.76
C ALA A 323 9.12 -24.70 39.86
N PRO A 324 8.38 -25.83 39.79
CA PRO A 324 7.26 -25.96 38.88
C PRO A 324 6.13 -24.95 39.12
N VAL A 325 5.61 -24.37 38.03
CA VAL A 325 4.46 -23.44 37.99
C VAL A 325 3.19 -24.07 38.59
N LYS A 326 3.04 -25.40 38.42
CA LYS A 326 1.96 -26.20 39.02
C LYS A 326 2.04 -26.26 40.56
N ASP A 327 3.24 -26.18 41.14
CA ASP A 327 3.44 -26.26 42.60
C ASP A 327 3.17 -24.91 43.28
N LEU A 328 3.01 -23.82 42.53
CA LEU A 328 2.83 -22.47 43.06
C LEU A 328 1.55 -22.39 43.92
N THR A 329 1.69 -22.18 45.23
CA THR A 329 0.54 -22.12 46.16
C THR A 329 0.01 -20.68 46.31
N SER A 330 0.87 -19.66 46.23
CA SER A 330 0.43 -18.27 46.29
C SER A 330 1.35 -17.36 45.46
N VAL A 331 0.75 -16.50 44.64
CA VAL A 331 1.44 -15.38 44.00
C VAL A 331 0.64 -14.10 44.23
N LYS A 332 1.30 -13.05 44.76
CA LYS A 332 0.63 -11.77 45.10
C LYS A 332 1.61 -10.63 45.23
N ILE A 333 1.10 -9.40 45.12
CA ILE A 333 1.87 -8.17 45.35
C ILE A 333 1.77 -7.80 46.83
N LYS A 334 2.90 -7.67 47.52
CA LYS A 334 3.00 -7.21 48.91
C LYS A 334 3.60 -5.81 48.99
N GLY A 335 3.19 -5.02 50.00
CA GLY A 335 3.74 -3.69 50.29
C GLY A 335 2.95 -2.54 49.66
N LYS A 336 2.84 -1.40 50.38
CA LYS A 336 2.14 -0.18 49.91
C LYS A 336 3.05 0.71 49.04
N LEU A 337 4.20 1.12 49.59
CA LEU A 337 5.18 2.00 48.94
C LEU A 337 6.18 1.18 48.12
N PHE A 338 6.88 0.24 48.75
CA PHE A 338 7.82 -0.66 48.09
C PHE A 338 7.12 -1.98 47.75
N LYS A 339 6.41 -1.99 46.62
CA LYS A 339 5.76 -3.19 46.10
C LYS A 339 6.80 -4.27 45.80
N LYS A 340 6.55 -5.49 46.27
CA LYS A 340 7.31 -6.71 45.95
C LYS A 340 6.37 -7.76 45.38
N LEU A 341 6.86 -8.55 44.45
CA LEU A 341 6.22 -9.79 44.03
C LEU A 341 6.57 -10.88 45.04
N TYR A 342 5.55 -11.47 45.66
CA TYR A 342 5.68 -12.58 46.60
C TYR A 342 5.23 -13.87 45.91
N ILE A 343 6.07 -14.90 45.98
CA ILE A 343 5.91 -16.20 45.35
C ILE A 343 6.08 -17.26 46.44
N GLU A 344 5.16 -18.21 46.53
CA GLU A 344 5.13 -19.27 47.54
C GLU A 344 4.85 -20.63 46.91
N PHE A 345 5.62 -21.62 47.33
CA PHE A 345 5.55 -23.05 46.99
C PHE A 345 5.46 -23.86 48.31
N PRO A 346 5.11 -25.15 48.29
CA PRO A 346 5.02 -25.97 49.51
C PRO A 346 6.36 -26.07 50.24
N TYR A 347 7.46 -26.08 49.48
CA TYR A 347 8.83 -26.15 49.97
C TYR A 347 9.46 -24.77 50.24
N GLY A 348 8.78 -23.63 49.99
CA GLY A 348 9.22 -22.33 50.51
C GLY A 348 8.82 -21.08 49.71
N ARG A 349 9.46 -19.95 50.07
CA ARG A 349 8.96 -18.59 49.80
C ARG A 349 10.03 -17.68 49.23
N TYR A 350 9.67 -16.84 48.27
CA TYR A 350 10.54 -15.88 47.62
C TYR A 350 9.88 -14.50 47.51
N GLU A 351 10.65 -13.44 47.71
CA GLU A 351 10.23 -12.05 47.49
C GLU A 351 11.14 -11.36 46.49
N PHE A 352 10.55 -10.83 45.41
CA PHE A 352 11.25 -10.10 44.37
C PHE A 352 10.88 -8.61 44.36
N THR A 353 11.90 -7.77 44.24
CA THR A 353 11.76 -6.37 43.83
C THR A 353 12.00 -6.29 42.33
N LEU A 354 11.03 -5.74 41.59
CA LEU A 354 11.10 -5.51 40.14
C LEU A 354 10.88 -4.03 39.84
N PRO A 355 11.14 -3.55 38.61
CA PRO A 355 10.76 -2.20 38.19
C PRO A 355 9.28 -1.90 38.48
N THR A 356 8.98 -0.69 38.96
CA THR A 356 7.66 -0.30 39.51
C THR A 356 6.49 -0.58 38.56
N ASN A 357 6.72 -0.44 37.25
CA ASN A 357 5.70 -0.56 36.22
C ASN A 357 5.56 -2.00 35.67
N SER A 358 6.33 -2.96 36.20
CA SER A 358 6.39 -4.35 35.71
C SER A 358 5.76 -5.39 36.65
N ILE A 359 5.63 -5.08 37.95
CA ILE A 359 5.23 -6.07 38.98
C ILE A 359 3.86 -6.70 38.69
N SER A 360 2.87 -5.92 38.25
CA SER A 360 1.55 -6.46 37.89
C SER A 360 1.63 -7.38 36.67
N ARG A 361 2.33 -6.97 35.62
CA ARG A 361 2.49 -7.77 34.39
C ARG A 361 3.20 -9.10 34.65
N VAL A 362 4.18 -9.11 35.55
CA VAL A 362 4.90 -10.33 35.92
C VAL A 362 4.00 -11.26 36.74
N LEU A 363 3.13 -10.72 37.61
CA LEU A 363 2.05 -11.50 38.21
C LEU A 363 1.14 -12.10 37.11
N ASP A 364 0.70 -11.29 36.15
CA ASP A 364 -0.18 -11.74 35.06
C ASP A 364 0.48 -12.83 34.20
N TYR A 365 1.76 -12.70 33.85
CA TYR A 365 2.52 -13.73 33.12
C TYR A 365 2.77 -15.01 33.94
N ILE A 366 2.92 -14.94 35.26
CA ILE A 366 3.01 -16.12 36.14
C ILE A 366 1.65 -16.85 36.19
N LEU A 367 0.53 -16.12 36.15
CA LEU A 367 -0.80 -16.71 36.09
C LEU A 367 -1.05 -17.33 34.70
N LEU A 368 -0.70 -16.63 33.62
CA LEU A 368 -0.81 -17.12 32.24
C LEU A 368 0.03 -18.39 32.01
N ALA A 369 1.20 -18.51 32.63
CA ALA A 369 2.08 -19.67 32.50
C ALA A 369 1.37 -21.01 32.77
N ARG A 370 0.40 -21.02 33.70
CA ARG A 370 -0.37 -22.23 34.09
C ARG A 370 -1.23 -22.82 32.97
N SER A 371 -1.74 -21.97 32.07
CA SER A 371 -2.61 -22.35 30.97
C SER A 371 -2.02 -21.96 29.61
N PHE A 372 -0.70 -21.73 29.55
CA PHE A 372 -0.03 -21.27 28.34
C PHE A 372 -0.17 -22.27 27.19
N ASP A 373 -0.10 -23.57 27.47
CA ASP A 373 -0.28 -24.63 26.47
C ASP A 373 -1.73 -24.77 25.99
N GLU A 374 -2.70 -24.54 26.87
CA GLU A 374 -4.14 -24.61 26.55
C GLU A 374 -4.59 -23.37 25.74
N THR A 375 -4.03 -22.21 26.06
CA THR A 375 -4.42 -20.91 25.46
C THR A 375 -3.68 -20.58 24.17
N ILE A 376 -2.53 -21.22 23.90
CA ILE A 376 -1.66 -20.91 22.76
C ILE A 376 -1.52 -22.15 21.86
N VAL A 377 -2.58 -22.38 21.09
CA VAL A 377 -2.61 -23.37 20.02
C VAL A 377 -1.90 -22.81 18.79
N TYR A 378 -0.75 -23.38 18.45
CA TYR A 378 0.00 -23.04 17.24
C TYR A 378 -0.69 -23.59 15.98
N ASP A 379 -1.08 -22.70 15.06
CA ASP A 379 -1.73 -23.09 13.81
C ASP A 379 -0.70 -23.66 12.80
N LYS A 380 -0.48 -24.97 12.90
CA LYS A 380 0.36 -25.74 11.97
C LYS A 380 -0.13 -25.66 10.51
N VAL A 381 -1.42 -25.43 10.26
CA VAL A 381 -2.00 -25.39 8.91
C VAL A 381 -1.75 -24.04 8.25
N ALA A 382 -1.97 -22.93 8.97
CA ALA A 382 -1.58 -21.60 8.51
C ALA A 382 -0.06 -21.49 8.34
N ALA A 383 0.72 -22.02 9.29
CA ALA A 383 2.18 -22.07 9.18
C ALA A 383 2.61 -22.78 7.89
N LYS A 384 2.11 -23.99 7.61
CA LYS A 384 2.45 -24.71 6.37
C LYS A 384 2.09 -23.88 5.13
N LYS A 385 0.87 -23.34 5.05
CA LYS A 385 0.42 -22.49 3.93
C LYS A 385 1.27 -21.23 3.75
N LEU A 386 1.85 -20.69 4.82
CA LEU A 386 2.75 -19.54 4.81
C LEU A 386 4.16 -19.88 4.29
N TYR A 387 4.61 -21.12 4.42
CA TYR A 387 5.84 -21.59 3.75
C TYR A 387 5.60 -21.97 2.30
N ASP A 388 4.44 -22.57 2.01
CA ASP A 388 4.05 -22.99 0.66
C ASP A 388 3.64 -21.80 -0.25
N ILE A 389 3.28 -20.63 0.31
CA ILE A 389 2.95 -19.44 -0.49
C ILE A 389 4.22 -18.80 -1.08
N ASP A 390 4.17 -18.56 -2.38
CA ASP A 390 5.19 -17.85 -3.13
C ASP A 390 4.54 -16.71 -3.92
N VAL A 391 5.27 -15.61 -4.04
CA VAL A 391 4.81 -14.33 -4.58
C VAL A 391 5.95 -13.70 -5.36
N ASP A 392 5.71 -13.54 -6.65
CA ASP A 392 6.63 -12.92 -7.60
C ASP A 392 5.97 -11.71 -8.31
N LEU A 393 6.82 -10.79 -8.74
CA LEU A 393 6.54 -9.61 -9.55
C LEU A 393 7.09 -9.72 -10.97
N SER A 394 7.73 -10.83 -11.35
CA SER A 394 8.25 -11.04 -12.71
C SER A 394 7.20 -10.83 -13.78
N ASP A 395 5.99 -11.38 -13.65
CA ASP A 395 4.91 -11.23 -14.64
C ASP A 395 4.57 -9.75 -14.89
N LEU A 396 4.41 -8.98 -13.81
CA LEU A 396 4.12 -7.55 -13.85
C LEU A 396 5.30 -6.75 -14.44
N THR A 397 6.53 -7.11 -14.05
CA THR A 397 7.76 -6.47 -14.51
C THR A 397 7.97 -6.69 -16.01
N ASN A 398 7.85 -7.95 -16.45
CA ASN A 398 7.98 -8.35 -17.85
C ASN A 398 6.91 -7.66 -18.70
N TYR A 399 5.65 -7.65 -18.26
CA TYR A 399 4.56 -7.00 -18.98
C TYR A 399 4.79 -5.49 -19.17
N ILE A 400 5.28 -4.79 -18.14
CA ILE A 400 5.62 -3.37 -18.22
C ILE A 400 6.81 -3.14 -19.17
N GLU A 401 7.89 -3.92 -19.04
CA GLU A 401 9.09 -3.77 -19.88
C GLU A 401 8.82 -4.11 -21.35
N GLU A 402 8.12 -5.21 -21.65
CA GLU A 402 7.70 -5.59 -23.00
C GLU A 402 6.84 -4.49 -23.64
N THR A 403 5.89 -3.95 -22.88
CA THR A 403 5.04 -2.85 -23.36
C THR A 403 5.86 -1.60 -23.67
N ILE A 404 6.74 -1.18 -22.76
CA ILE A 404 7.61 -0.02 -22.96
C ILE A 404 8.47 -0.23 -24.22
N ASN A 405 9.11 -1.39 -24.33
CA ASN A 405 9.94 -1.73 -25.48
C ASN A 405 9.13 -1.76 -26.80
N SER A 406 7.88 -2.20 -26.76
CA SER A 406 6.94 -2.13 -27.89
C SER A 406 6.67 -0.69 -28.33
N PHE A 407 6.30 0.22 -27.41
CA PHE A 407 6.07 1.63 -27.73
C PHE A 407 7.32 2.31 -28.32
N PHE A 408 8.50 2.08 -27.76
CA PHE A 408 9.75 2.66 -28.29
C PHE A 408 10.14 2.04 -29.64
N SER A 409 9.90 0.74 -29.86
CA SER A 409 10.12 0.09 -31.16
C SER A 409 9.21 0.65 -32.24
N ILE A 410 7.92 0.84 -31.93
CA ILE A 410 6.95 1.49 -32.82
C ILE A 410 7.39 2.92 -33.14
N LYS A 411 7.83 3.70 -32.14
CA LYS A 411 8.31 5.07 -32.38
C LYS A 411 9.55 5.12 -33.29
N CYS A 412 10.49 4.18 -33.15
CA CYS A 412 11.61 4.04 -34.08
C CYS A 412 11.15 3.77 -35.52
N GLN A 413 10.11 2.95 -35.72
CA GLN A 413 9.54 2.70 -37.05
C GLN A 413 8.95 3.99 -37.66
N TYR A 414 8.16 4.77 -36.91
CA TYR A 414 7.63 6.07 -37.39
C TYR A 414 8.74 7.04 -37.80
N ASN A 415 9.82 7.12 -37.01
CA ASN A 415 10.96 7.99 -37.34
C ASN A 415 11.64 7.52 -38.65
N ASN A 416 11.85 6.22 -38.82
CA ASN A 416 12.47 5.65 -40.03
C ASN A 416 11.60 5.83 -41.30
N VAL A 417 10.29 5.64 -41.21
CA VAL A 417 9.36 5.85 -42.34
C VAL A 417 9.39 7.32 -42.79
N ASN A 418 9.34 8.26 -41.84
CA ASN A 418 9.43 9.69 -42.14
C ASN A 418 10.80 10.07 -42.76
N SER A 419 11.91 9.50 -42.28
CA SER A 419 13.24 9.71 -42.87
C SER A 419 13.33 9.18 -44.31
N ASN A 420 12.78 8.00 -44.59
CA ASN A 420 12.82 7.40 -45.92
C ASN A 420 11.94 8.15 -46.93
N ASN A 421 10.76 8.64 -46.52
CA ASN A 421 9.89 9.44 -47.38
C ASN A 421 10.54 10.78 -47.80
N VAL A 422 11.34 11.39 -46.92
CA VAL A 422 12.14 12.60 -47.26
C VAL A 422 13.23 12.27 -48.29
N LEU A 423 13.88 11.10 -48.16
CA LEU A 423 14.92 10.65 -49.10
C LEU A 423 14.37 10.29 -50.49
N VAL A 424 13.21 9.63 -50.58
CA VAL A 424 12.57 9.29 -51.86
C VAL A 424 12.07 10.54 -52.59
N ASN A 425 11.51 11.51 -51.88
CA ASN A 425 11.07 12.78 -52.49
C ASN A 425 12.24 13.64 -53.02
N HIS A 426 13.44 13.51 -52.46
CA HIS A 426 14.63 14.16 -53.03
C HIS A 426 15.16 13.51 -54.32
N GLN A 427 14.79 12.26 -54.64
CA GLN A 427 15.18 11.61 -55.91
C GLN A 427 14.20 11.90 -57.06
N ASN A 428 12.95 12.29 -56.77
CA ASN A 428 11.94 12.60 -57.79
C ASN A 428 11.83 14.09 -58.16
N ALA A 429 12.60 14.96 -57.52
CA ALA A 429 12.62 16.40 -57.79
C ALA A 429 13.66 16.80 -58.87
N ASN A 430 13.62 16.18 -60.04
CA ASN A 430 14.37 16.65 -61.22
C ASN A 430 13.82 16.10 -62.56
N PRO A 431 12.82 16.75 -63.18
CA PRO A 431 12.44 16.50 -64.56
C PRO A 431 12.95 17.63 -65.47
N LEU A 432 13.96 17.35 -66.31
CA LEU A 432 14.17 17.92 -67.67
C LEU A 432 15.53 17.50 -68.25
N PHE A 433 15.55 17.24 -69.57
CA PHE A 433 16.63 16.59 -70.35
C PHE A 433 16.91 15.12 -69.95
N ASN A 434 16.94 14.13 -70.84
CA ASN A 434 17.25 14.18 -72.27
C ASN A 434 16.47 13.16 -73.13
N GLN A 435 16.58 13.22 -74.46
CA GLN A 435 15.73 12.51 -75.43
C GLN A 435 16.26 11.14 -75.90
N ASN A 436 15.33 10.25 -76.30
CA ASN A 436 15.42 9.19 -77.33
C ASN A 436 16.57 8.14 -77.31
N LEU A 437 16.22 6.84 -77.24
CA LEU A 437 16.13 5.94 -78.42
C LEU A 437 15.58 4.53 -78.10
N ARG A 438 15.21 3.79 -79.16
CA ARG A 438 14.44 2.52 -79.15
C ARG A 438 15.31 1.26 -78.97
N ASN A 439 14.78 0.20 -78.33
CA ASN A 439 14.39 -1.10 -78.96
C ASN A 439 14.20 -2.26 -77.95
N LEU A 440 13.30 -3.19 -78.30
CA LEU A 440 13.01 -4.50 -77.68
C LEU A 440 13.98 -5.61 -78.19
N PRO A 441 13.91 -6.91 -77.78
CA PRO A 441 13.24 -7.56 -76.63
C PRO A 441 14.06 -8.70 -75.91
N ASN A 442 13.45 -9.30 -74.87
CA ASN A 442 13.52 -10.71 -74.40
C ASN A 442 14.80 -11.57 -74.54
N GLN A 443 15.25 -12.17 -73.43
CA GLN A 443 15.32 -13.65 -73.32
C GLN A 443 15.39 -14.18 -71.88
N ILE A 444 15.29 -15.50 -71.74
CA ILE A 444 14.87 -16.24 -70.54
C ILE A 444 15.95 -17.27 -70.14
N SER A 445 16.11 -17.48 -68.83
CA SER A 445 16.48 -18.75 -68.15
C SER A 445 17.92 -19.32 -68.04
N LEU A 446 18.08 -19.99 -66.88
CA LEU A 446 18.83 -21.24 -66.57
C LEU A 446 20.33 -21.22 -66.16
N GLN A 447 20.50 -21.60 -64.88
CA GLN A 447 21.43 -22.61 -64.32
C GLN A 447 22.95 -22.38 -64.23
N ALA A 448 23.47 -22.74 -63.04
CA ALA A 448 24.89 -22.95 -62.71
C ALA A 448 25.40 -24.32 -63.22
N PRO A 449 26.71 -24.61 -63.13
CA PRO A 449 27.27 -25.22 -61.91
C PRO A 449 28.73 -24.83 -61.54
N TYR A 450 29.14 -25.16 -60.30
CA TYR A 450 30.48 -25.54 -59.76
C TYR A 450 31.78 -25.02 -60.46
N ASN A 451 32.87 -24.64 -59.75
CA ASN A 451 33.53 -25.45 -58.71
C ASN A 451 34.64 -24.69 -57.90
N GLN A 452 34.95 -25.23 -56.72
CA GLN A 452 36.22 -25.18 -55.93
C GLN A 452 37.33 -24.13 -56.20
N ASN A 453 37.74 -23.38 -55.14
CA ASN A 453 39.00 -23.64 -54.41
C ASN A 453 39.22 -22.76 -53.15
N GLN A 454 39.90 -23.34 -52.15
CA GLN A 454 40.43 -22.71 -50.92
C GLN A 454 41.91 -22.28 -51.14
N PRO A 455 42.68 -21.59 -50.23
CA PRO A 455 42.71 -21.83 -48.76
C PRO A 455 43.14 -20.67 -47.80
N THR A 456 43.39 -21.06 -46.54
CA THR A 456 44.27 -20.47 -45.47
C THR A 456 43.78 -19.39 -44.49
N TYR A 457 43.61 -19.84 -43.24
CA TYR A 457 43.66 -19.16 -41.92
C TYR A 457 45.13 -19.06 -41.41
N PRO A 458 45.52 -18.61 -40.16
CA PRO A 458 44.76 -18.29 -38.92
C PRO A 458 45.08 -16.88 -38.33
N ASN A 459 44.84 -16.45 -37.07
CA ASN A 459 44.35 -16.99 -35.77
C ASN A 459 43.36 -15.95 -35.14
N ASN A 460 42.51 -16.17 -34.11
CA ASN A 460 42.36 -17.08 -32.95
C ASN A 460 43.09 -16.71 -31.62
N PHE A 461 42.32 -16.33 -30.59
CA PHE A 461 42.69 -16.41 -29.15
C PHE A 461 41.44 -16.44 -28.25
N SER A 462 41.12 -17.59 -27.66
CA SER A 462 40.16 -17.76 -26.56
C SER A 462 40.29 -19.16 -25.92
N TYR A 463 40.54 -19.25 -24.62
CA TYR A 463 40.63 -20.48 -23.77
C TYR A 463 40.59 -20.01 -22.27
N PRO A 464 40.37 -20.84 -21.21
CA PRO A 464 39.38 -21.95 -21.06
C PRO A 464 38.96 -22.41 -19.61
N PHE A 465 38.13 -23.48 -19.57
CA PHE A 465 38.23 -24.74 -18.77
C PHE A 465 37.12 -25.20 -17.78
N ASN A 466 37.18 -26.51 -17.49
CA ASN A 466 36.16 -27.51 -17.03
C ASN A 466 36.91 -28.63 -16.22
N ILE A 467 36.37 -29.64 -15.51
CA ILE A 467 35.03 -30.28 -15.36
C ILE A 467 34.95 -31.02 -13.97
N TYR A 468 33.91 -31.86 -13.73
CA TYR A 468 33.71 -32.98 -12.74
C TYR A 468 32.59 -32.73 -11.70
N GLN A 469 31.68 -33.67 -11.35
CA GLN A 469 31.15 -34.88 -12.01
C GLN A 469 29.88 -35.39 -11.28
N ASN A 470 29.01 -36.14 -11.99
CA ASN A 470 28.11 -37.22 -11.54
C ASN A 470 27.19 -37.08 -10.29
N TYR A 471 25.87 -37.24 -10.51
CA TYR A 471 25.13 -38.45 -10.06
C TYR A 471 23.93 -38.73 -10.97
N LYS A 472 23.51 -40.00 -11.07
CA LYS A 472 22.46 -40.51 -11.98
C LYS A 472 21.11 -40.72 -11.27
N ASN A 473 19.97 -40.52 -11.97
CA ASN A 473 18.84 -41.48 -12.12
C ASN A 473 17.46 -40.81 -12.40
N VAL A 474 17.13 -40.61 -13.70
CA VAL A 474 15.96 -41.11 -14.49
C VAL A 474 14.73 -41.71 -13.73
N PRO A 475 13.46 -41.69 -14.25
CA PRO A 475 12.76 -40.90 -15.29
C PRO A 475 11.41 -40.27 -14.86
N GLY A 476 10.75 -39.52 -15.76
CA GLY A 476 9.29 -39.63 -15.90
C GLY A 476 8.56 -38.43 -16.52
N ASN A 477 8.46 -38.37 -17.86
CA ASN A 477 7.67 -37.35 -18.56
C ASN A 477 6.90 -38.00 -19.73
N PRO A 478 5.55 -37.93 -19.77
CA PRO A 478 4.77 -38.23 -20.97
C PRO A 478 4.25 -36.95 -21.65
N LEU A 479 4.74 -36.79 -22.88
CA LEU A 479 4.35 -35.88 -23.94
C LEU A 479 2.84 -35.71 -24.22
N LEU A 480 2.53 -34.55 -24.81
CA LEU A 480 1.49 -34.29 -25.83
C LEU A 480 0.01 -34.33 -25.43
N TYR A 481 -0.65 -33.16 -25.54
CA TYR A 481 -1.69 -32.98 -26.57
C TYR A 481 -1.76 -31.51 -27.03
N GLN A 482 -1.32 -31.25 -28.26
CA GLN A 482 -1.38 -29.94 -28.90
C GLN A 482 -2.58 -29.94 -29.87
N LYS A 483 -3.63 -29.18 -29.58
CA LYS A 483 -4.86 -29.18 -30.41
C LYS A 483 -4.93 -27.92 -31.28
N ASN A 484 -4.41 -28.05 -32.51
CA ASN A 484 -4.70 -27.10 -33.58
C ASN A 484 -6.20 -27.15 -33.94
N ILE A 485 -6.83 -25.99 -34.07
CA ILE A 485 -8.07 -25.81 -34.83
C ILE A 485 -7.84 -24.62 -35.76
N GLY A 486 -7.92 -24.86 -37.06
CA GLY A 486 -7.70 -23.85 -38.09
C GLY A 486 -9.01 -23.36 -38.72
N PHE A 487 -9.03 -22.06 -39.03
CA PHE A 487 -9.76 -21.39 -40.10
C PHE A 487 -11.25 -21.67 -40.35
N SER A 488 -12.03 -20.60 -40.24
CA SER A 488 -12.96 -20.21 -41.31
C SER A 488 -12.78 -18.73 -41.65
N ASN A 489 -12.53 -18.42 -42.93
CA ASN A 489 -12.40 -17.06 -43.45
C ASN A 489 -13.76 -16.56 -43.96
N GLN A 490 -14.29 -15.45 -43.45
CA GLN A 490 -15.24 -14.59 -44.18
C GLN A 490 -15.09 -13.12 -43.75
N GLY A 491 -15.11 -12.19 -44.71
CA GLY A 491 -15.37 -10.77 -44.44
C GLY A 491 -14.17 -9.83 -44.25
N PHE A 492 -13.32 -9.66 -45.27
CA PHE A 492 -12.50 -8.44 -45.37
C PHE A 492 -13.41 -7.25 -45.72
N GLY A 493 -13.88 -6.53 -44.69
CA GLY A 493 -14.54 -5.23 -44.84
C GLY A 493 -13.55 -4.14 -45.24
N GLN A 494 -13.98 -3.22 -46.10
CA GLN A 494 -13.13 -2.14 -46.63
C GLN A 494 -12.77 -1.09 -45.57
N ILE A 495 -11.63 -0.44 -45.78
CA ILE A 495 -11.17 0.72 -45.02
C ILE A 495 -12.20 1.85 -45.17
N GLN A 496 -12.81 2.27 -44.06
CA GLN A 496 -13.68 3.45 -44.02
C GLN A 496 -12.82 4.71 -43.85
N THR A 497 -13.04 5.71 -44.70
CA THR A 497 -12.38 7.03 -44.59
C THR A 497 -13.06 7.90 -43.52
N PRO A 498 -12.40 8.97 -43.03
CA PRO A 498 -12.92 9.76 -41.90
C PRO A 498 -14.19 10.60 -42.18
N GLU A 499 -14.75 10.55 -43.38
CA GLU A 499 -15.80 11.47 -43.84
C GLU A 499 -17.24 10.95 -43.59
N ASP A 500 -17.43 9.64 -43.43
CA ASP A 500 -18.76 9.01 -43.24
C ASP A 500 -19.31 9.08 -41.79
N LEU A 501 -18.49 9.48 -40.81
CA LEU A 501 -18.89 9.52 -39.40
C LEU A 501 -19.86 10.64 -39.03
N ASN A 502 -20.08 11.62 -39.91
CA ASN A 502 -21.03 12.71 -39.66
C ASN A 502 -22.50 12.30 -39.80
N HIS A 503 -22.82 11.15 -40.42
CA HIS A 503 -24.21 10.78 -40.69
C HIS A 503 -24.93 10.03 -39.54
N TYR A 504 -24.17 9.46 -38.59
CA TYR A 504 -24.73 8.65 -37.48
C TYR A 504 -25.11 9.45 -36.22
N SER A 505 -24.78 10.75 -36.15
CA SER A 505 -24.95 11.57 -34.94
C SER A 505 -26.38 12.09 -34.69
N ASN A 506 -27.28 11.99 -35.67
CA ASN A 506 -28.61 12.61 -35.62
C ASN A 506 -29.76 11.69 -35.17
N THR A 507 -29.59 10.36 -35.17
CA THR A 507 -30.71 9.41 -34.96
C THR A 507 -31.02 9.09 -33.48
N ILE A 508 -30.18 9.54 -32.52
CA ILE A 508 -30.29 9.19 -31.09
C ILE A 508 -30.85 10.36 -30.23
N ARG A 509 -31.39 11.41 -30.85
CA ARG A 509 -31.92 12.61 -30.12
C ARG A 509 -33.43 12.61 -29.80
N HIS A 510 -34.16 11.51 -30.02
CA HIS A 510 -35.63 11.51 -29.91
C HIS A 510 -36.26 10.57 -28.86
N TYR A 511 -35.47 9.95 -27.96
CA TYR A 511 -36.00 8.99 -26.96
C TYR A 511 -35.50 9.19 -25.51
N LEU A 512 -35.35 10.44 -25.05
CA LEU A 512 -35.17 10.75 -23.63
C LEU A 512 -36.01 11.97 -23.21
N PRO A 513 -36.79 11.90 -22.12
CA PRO A 513 -37.56 13.04 -21.61
C PRO A 513 -36.66 14.05 -20.87
N PRO A 514 -37.01 15.35 -20.89
CA PRO A 514 -36.20 16.40 -20.27
C PRO A 514 -36.49 16.59 -18.77
N ASN A 515 -35.58 17.32 -18.11
CA ASN A 515 -35.57 17.74 -16.69
C ASN A 515 -35.33 16.64 -15.65
N TYR A 516 -34.11 16.64 -15.10
CA TYR A 516 -33.96 16.63 -13.64
C TYR A 516 -32.85 17.61 -13.22
N ASN A 517 -33.19 18.48 -12.26
CA ASN A 517 -32.33 19.53 -11.73
C ASN A 517 -31.62 19.01 -10.47
N GLN A 518 -30.31 19.26 -10.30
CA GLN A 518 -29.49 18.51 -9.33
C GLN A 518 -29.41 19.10 -7.91
N ASN A 519 -30.12 20.19 -7.62
CA ASN A 519 -30.15 20.81 -6.29
C ASN A 519 -31.59 20.97 -5.79
N GLU A 520 -32.06 20.08 -4.90
CA GLU A 520 -32.74 20.38 -3.62
C GLU A 520 -33.38 19.15 -2.96
N PHE A 521 -33.14 19.02 -1.65
CA PHE A 521 -33.87 18.30 -0.58
C PHE A 521 -34.58 16.94 -0.80
N PHE A 522 -34.20 15.98 0.05
CA PHE A 522 -35.10 15.54 1.14
C PHE A 522 -34.31 15.16 2.41
N LEU A 523 -34.56 15.87 3.51
CA LEU A 523 -34.31 15.36 4.87
C LEU A 523 -35.54 14.56 5.29
N GLN A 524 -35.38 13.31 5.71
CA GLN A 524 -36.44 12.54 6.40
C GLN A 524 -35.92 12.00 7.73
N ASN A 525 -36.70 12.24 8.79
CA ASN A 525 -36.39 11.85 10.16
C ASN A 525 -36.51 10.32 10.35
N LEU A 526 -35.54 9.72 11.04
CA LEU A 526 -35.48 8.27 11.31
C LEU A 526 -36.22 7.84 12.59
N HIS A 527 -37.37 8.45 12.88
CA HIS A 527 -38.23 8.05 14.01
C HIS A 527 -39.67 7.80 13.57
N GLU A 528 -39.89 6.68 12.87
CA GLU A 528 -41.16 5.94 12.92
C GLU A 528 -40.98 4.52 12.35
N THR A 529 -40.97 3.51 13.22
CA THR A 529 -40.97 2.10 12.81
C THR A 529 -42.40 1.61 12.64
N GLY A 530 -42.91 1.58 11.41
CA GLY A 530 -44.15 0.86 11.11
C GLY A 530 -45.04 1.46 10.03
N ARG A 531 -44.68 1.26 8.76
CA ARG A 531 -45.69 1.23 7.68
C ARG A 531 -45.29 0.24 6.58
N ILE A 532 -45.87 -0.94 6.68
CA ILE A 532 -45.97 -1.88 5.56
C ILE A 532 -46.94 -1.26 4.56
N GLN A 533 -46.53 -1.09 3.30
CA GLN A 533 -47.44 -0.91 2.19
C GLN A 533 -47.19 -2.00 1.16
N ASN A 534 -48.29 -2.64 0.75
CA ASN A 534 -48.30 -3.81 -0.11
C ASN A 534 -47.79 -3.46 -1.51
N TYR A 535 -47.07 -4.39 -2.12
CA TYR A 535 -47.00 -4.49 -3.58
C TYR A 535 -47.16 -5.95 -3.99
N ASP A 536 -48.21 -6.23 -4.75
CA ASP A 536 -48.48 -7.57 -5.26
C ASP A 536 -47.46 -7.95 -6.36
N PRO A 537 -46.94 -9.19 -6.37
CA PRO A 537 -46.02 -9.63 -7.42
C PRO A 537 -46.78 -10.01 -8.70
N ILE A 538 -46.39 -9.38 -9.81
CA ILE A 538 -46.87 -9.76 -11.15
C ILE A 538 -46.36 -11.18 -11.49
N ARG A 539 -47.29 -12.07 -11.86
CA ARG A 539 -46.99 -13.43 -12.35
C ARG A 539 -46.43 -13.42 -13.76
N SER A 540 -45.39 -14.23 -14.00
CA SER A 540 -45.08 -15.04 -15.21
C SER A 540 -43.57 -15.16 -15.42
N ASN A 541 -42.99 -16.20 -16.03
CA ASN A 541 -43.36 -17.63 -16.14
C ASN A 541 -42.08 -18.40 -16.55
N SER A 542 -42.04 -19.73 -16.37
CA SER A 542 -40.88 -20.64 -16.60
C SER A 542 -39.66 -20.41 -15.69
N GLY A 543 -38.91 -21.44 -15.27
CA GLY A 543 -39.13 -22.87 -15.47
C GLY A 543 -37.83 -23.66 -15.32
N TYR A 544 -37.54 -24.15 -14.13
CA TYR A 544 -36.51 -25.18 -13.89
C TYR A 544 -36.98 -26.15 -12.80
N GLU A 545 -36.69 -27.43 -13.02
CA GLU A 545 -37.27 -28.57 -12.29
C GLU A 545 -36.51 -28.85 -10.99
N ASN A 546 -37.25 -29.13 -9.91
CA ASN A 546 -36.69 -29.66 -8.66
C ASN A 546 -37.07 -31.13 -8.50
N ASN A 547 -36.11 -32.03 -8.73
CA ASN A 547 -36.27 -33.46 -8.48
C ASN A 547 -36.04 -33.77 -6.99
N PHE A 548 -37.14 -33.93 -6.23
CA PHE A 548 -37.13 -34.69 -4.98
C PHE A 548 -37.89 -36.00 -5.23
N SER A 549 -37.16 -37.11 -5.26
CA SER A 549 -37.66 -38.42 -5.71
C SER A 549 -38.23 -39.30 -4.60
N ASP A 550 -38.54 -38.75 -3.42
CA ASP A 550 -39.12 -39.52 -2.32
C ASP A 550 -40.28 -38.77 -1.64
N ALA A 551 -41.45 -39.41 -1.64
CA ALA A 551 -42.66 -38.91 -1.01
C ALA A 551 -42.63 -39.08 0.52
N GLU A 552 -41.83 -40.01 1.05
CA GLU A 552 -41.67 -40.21 2.49
C GLU A 552 -40.81 -39.10 3.10
N GLU A 553 -39.72 -38.69 2.43
CA GLU A 553 -38.86 -37.59 2.88
C GLU A 553 -39.63 -36.26 2.95
N LYS A 554 -40.46 -35.98 1.93
CA LYS A 554 -41.36 -34.81 1.93
C LYS A 554 -42.37 -34.84 3.08
N ASN A 555 -42.98 -36.00 3.36
CA ASN A 555 -43.93 -36.15 4.47
C ASN A 555 -43.25 -36.07 5.84
N PHE A 556 -42.03 -36.58 5.97
CA PHE A 556 -41.21 -36.46 7.18
C PHE A 556 -40.85 -34.99 7.47
N LEU A 557 -40.39 -34.25 6.46
CA LEU A 557 -40.09 -32.82 6.56
C LEU A 557 -41.34 -31.99 6.91
N MET A 558 -42.49 -32.28 6.30
CA MET A 558 -43.76 -31.61 6.63
C MET A 558 -44.19 -31.86 8.08
N ARG A 559 -44.12 -33.11 8.57
CA ARG A 559 -44.41 -33.42 9.99
C ARG A 559 -43.46 -32.72 10.97
N LYS A 560 -42.18 -32.60 10.60
CA LYS A 560 -41.15 -31.91 11.41
C LYS A 560 -41.39 -30.41 11.47
N LEU A 561 -41.80 -29.79 10.36
CA LEU A 561 -42.24 -28.39 10.28
C LEU A 561 -43.49 -28.14 11.12
N GLU A 562 -44.51 -29.01 11.03
CA GLU A 562 -45.72 -28.91 11.85
C GLU A 562 -45.43 -29.01 13.35
N GLN A 563 -44.52 -29.90 13.77
CA GLN A 563 -44.09 -29.99 15.17
C GLN A 563 -43.36 -28.73 15.64
N MET A 564 -42.45 -28.17 14.84
CA MET A 564 -41.75 -26.93 15.18
C MET A 564 -42.71 -25.74 15.30
N GLN A 565 -43.73 -25.65 14.45
CA GLN A 565 -44.75 -24.60 14.52
C GLN A 565 -45.71 -24.76 15.71
N ARG A 566 -46.05 -26.00 16.11
CA ARG A 566 -46.99 -26.26 17.22
C ARG A 566 -46.37 -26.15 18.61
N TYR A 567 -45.06 -26.38 18.77
CA TYR A 567 -44.42 -26.49 20.10
C TYR A 567 -43.26 -25.52 20.37
N GLY A 568 -42.79 -24.78 19.35
CA GLY A 568 -41.65 -23.87 19.50
C GLY A 568 -40.30 -24.60 19.60
N ALA A 569 -39.20 -23.86 19.42
CA ALA A 569 -37.86 -24.44 19.41
C ALA A 569 -37.36 -24.76 20.84
N PRO A 570 -36.95 -26.01 21.15
CA PRO A 570 -36.30 -26.32 22.42
C PRO A 570 -34.88 -25.75 22.45
N SER A 571 -34.51 -25.12 23.56
CA SER A 571 -33.14 -24.64 23.78
C SER A 571 -32.16 -25.81 23.92
N SER A 572 -31.11 -25.82 23.10
CA SER A 572 -30.10 -26.88 23.07
C SER A 572 -29.08 -26.71 24.20
N ASN A 573 -29.19 -27.51 25.26
CA ASN A 573 -28.08 -27.80 26.17
C ASN A 573 -28.31 -29.18 26.79
N LEU A 574 -27.64 -30.22 26.27
CA LEU A 574 -27.31 -31.46 27.00
C LEU A 574 -26.54 -32.45 26.10
N LEU A 575 -25.29 -32.71 26.46
CA LEU A 575 -24.62 -33.99 26.22
C LEU A 575 -23.68 -34.27 27.40
N TYR A 576 -24.18 -34.99 28.40
CA TYR A 576 -23.64 -36.29 28.83
C TYR A 576 -24.37 -36.72 30.12
N ARG A 577 -25.07 -37.87 30.06
CA ARG A 577 -25.59 -38.57 31.23
C ARG A 577 -25.46 -40.07 30.98
N ASN A 578 -24.80 -40.76 31.88
CA ASN A 578 -25.00 -42.19 32.11
C ASN A 578 -25.15 -42.39 33.62
N ASN A 579 -25.93 -43.39 34.00
CA ASN A 579 -26.50 -43.53 35.34
C ASN A 579 -25.56 -44.25 36.31
N PHE A 580 -25.73 -44.00 37.60
CA PHE A 580 -26.14 -45.04 38.56
C PHE A 580 -26.76 -44.37 39.80
N ASP A 581 -27.78 -45.02 40.38
CA ASP A 581 -28.43 -44.59 41.63
C ASP A 581 -27.56 -44.94 42.85
N GLU A 582 -27.68 -44.19 43.95
CA GLU A 582 -28.33 -44.65 45.19
C GLU A 582 -28.42 -43.53 46.24
N ARG A 583 -29.32 -43.66 47.23
CA ARG A 583 -29.69 -42.63 48.21
C ARG A 583 -28.74 -42.64 49.43
N SER A 584 -28.53 -41.47 50.06
CA SER A 584 -29.01 -41.15 51.44
C SER A 584 -28.13 -40.14 52.21
N TYR A 585 -28.81 -39.32 53.04
CA TYR A 585 -28.30 -38.49 54.16
C TYR A 585 -27.26 -37.38 53.91
N GLU A 586 -27.77 -36.13 53.91
CA GLU A 586 -27.09 -34.96 54.50
C GLU A 586 -27.16 -35.07 56.05
N PRO A 587 -26.25 -34.45 56.84
CA PRO A 587 -26.42 -33.01 57.12
C PRO A 587 -25.14 -32.16 57.30
N ALA A 588 -25.22 -30.91 56.81
CA ALA A 588 -24.66 -29.66 57.36
C ALA A 588 -23.19 -29.59 57.87
N TYR A 589 -22.38 -28.72 57.23
CA TYR A 589 -22.03 -27.40 57.82
C TYR A 589 -21.27 -26.45 56.86
N TYR A 590 -21.44 -25.14 57.09
CA TYR A 590 -20.72 -23.97 56.57
C TYR A 590 -20.61 -23.68 55.06
N ARG A 591 -21.50 -22.78 54.61
CA ARG A 591 -21.22 -21.82 53.53
C ARG A 591 -19.97 -20.97 53.84
N LEU A 592 -19.12 -20.74 52.85
CA LEU A 592 -18.36 -19.50 52.73
C LEU A 592 -18.28 -19.06 51.27
N ASN A 593 -18.48 -17.77 51.02
CA ASN A 593 -18.72 -17.22 49.68
C ASN A 593 -17.46 -17.19 48.81
N GLU A 594 -17.32 -18.11 47.85
CA GLU A 594 -16.45 -17.89 46.70
C GLU A 594 -17.18 -17.07 45.63
N ARG A 595 -16.84 -15.77 45.56
CA ARG A 595 -17.09 -14.98 44.35
C ARG A 595 -16.14 -15.48 43.27
N VAL A 596 -16.62 -16.41 42.45
CA VAL A 596 -15.97 -16.80 41.19
C VAL A 596 -15.76 -15.53 40.36
N ARG A 597 -14.51 -15.06 40.29
CA ARG A 597 -14.12 -14.08 39.29
C ARG A 597 -14.03 -14.82 37.96
N GLN A 598 -14.93 -14.51 37.05
CA GLN A 598 -14.75 -14.90 35.65
C GLN A 598 -13.37 -14.43 35.19
N MET A 599 -12.53 -15.35 34.69
CA MET A 599 -11.28 -14.96 34.07
C MET A 599 -11.58 -14.19 32.77
N PRO A 600 -10.88 -13.08 32.49
CA PRO A 600 -11.00 -12.40 31.21
C PRO A 600 -10.65 -13.34 30.07
N GLN A 601 -11.45 -13.34 29.00
CA GLN A 601 -11.12 -14.08 27.80
C GLN A 601 -9.85 -13.51 27.15
N TYR A 602 -9.09 -14.39 26.50
CA TYR A 602 -7.78 -14.13 25.89
C TYR A 602 -7.67 -12.83 25.06
N ASN A 603 -8.78 -12.41 24.43
CA ASN A 603 -8.87 -11.19 23.62
C ASN A 603 -8.60 -9.87 24.40
N GLU A 604 -8.70 -9.82 25.73
CA GLU A 604 -8.30 -8.62 26.50
C GLU A 604 -6.79 -8.52 26.68
N TYR A 605 -6.09 -9.66 26.80
CA TYR A 605 -4.64 -9.71 26.92
C TYR A 605 -3.94 -9.36 25.60
N SER A 606 -4.58 -9.61 24.46
CA SER A 606 -4.05 -9.23 23.14
C SER A 606 -4.30 -7.77 22.73
N ARG A 607 -5.14 -7.03 23.45
CA ARG A 607 -5.40 -5.60 23.15
C ARG A 607 -4.42 -4.65 23.83
N ASN A 608 -3.75 -5.08 24.91
CA ASN A 608 -2.81 -4.27 25.69
C ASN A 608 -1.35 -4.66 25.43
N HIS A 609 -0.89 -4.62 24.17
CA HIS A 609 0.50 -5.01 23.85
C HIS A 609 1.52 -3.88 24.09
N LEU A 610 2.30 -4.08 25.14
CA LEU A 610 3.15 -3.09 25.83
C LEU A 610 4.47 -2.76 25.12
N SER A 611 4.47 -2.74 23.78
CA SER A 611 5.62 -2.40 22.95
C SER A 611 6.26 -1.05 23.36
N GLU A 612 5.43 -0.07 23.72
CA GLU A 612 5.79 1.28 24.17
C GLU A 612 6.72 1.32 25.40
N LEU A 613 6.65 0.33 26.29
CA LEU A 613 7.35 0.37 27.58
C LEU A 613 8.70 -0.34 27.60
N PHE A 614 9.24 -0.63 26.41
CA PHE A 614 10.61 -1.08 26.23
C PHE A 614 11.56 0.02 25.76
N ASN A 615 11.06 1.23 25.47
CA ASN A 615 11.89 2.41 25.18
C ASN A 615 12.25 3.13 26.50
N ASN A 616 13.29 2.64 27.17
CA ASN A 616 13.84 3.26 28.38
C ASN A 616 15.25 3.81 28.12
N ASP A 617 15.35 4.89 27.34
CA ASP A 617 16.51 5.78 27.36
C ASP A 617 16.47 6.64 28.63
N TYR A 618 16.84 6.03 29.77
CA TYR A 618 16.92 6.71 31.06
C TYR A 618 18.38 7.08 31.42
N MET A 619 18.83 8.22 30.90
CA MET A 619 19.95 9.03 31.43
C MET A 619 19.67 10.52 31.17
N SER A 620 18.80 11.14 31.99
CA SER A 620 18.65 12.61 32.11
C SER A 620 17.72 12.95 33.27
N ASP A 621 18.28 13.28 34.43
CA ASP A 621 17.52 13.88 35.53
C ASP A 621 17.24 15.36 35.22
N GLN A 622 15.98 15.80 35.31
CA GLN A 622 15.63 17.22 35.49
C GLN A 622 14.40 17.40 36.41
N PRO A 623 14.27 18.56 37.08
CA PRO A 623 13.31 18.72 38.19
C PRO A 623 11.86 18.97 37.74
N ASN A 624 10.94 18.73 38.67
CA ASN A 624 9.52 19.04 38.51
C ASN A 624 9.26 20.55 38.66
N ASP A 625 8.70 21.18 37.63
CA ASP A 625 8.00 22.47 37.73
C ASP A 625 6.55 22.35 37.23
N LEU A 626 5.61 22.90 38.02
CA LEU A 626 4.17 22.76 37.81
C LEU A 626 3.65 23.74 36.73
N PRO A 627 2.92 23.26 35.69
CA PRO A 627 2.40 24.14 34.64
C PRO A 627 1.14 24.91 35.06
N ARG A 628 1.03 26.16 34.56
CA ARG A 628 -0.05 27.13 34.83
C ARG A 628 -1.46 26.58 34.53
N PRO A 629 -2.53 27.11 35.19
CA PRO A 629 -3.84 26.44 35.21
C PRO A 629 -4.60 26.41 33.87
N ASN A 630 -4.48 27.45 33.03
CA ASN A 630 -5.40 27.65 31.91
C ASN A 630 -5.18 26.68 30.73
N SER A 631 -3.97 26.18 30.51
CA SER A 631 -3.68 25.21 29.44
C SER A 631 -4.20 23.78 29.73
N LYS A 632 -4.54 23.48 30.99
CA LYS A 632 -5.09 22.17 31.37
C LYS A 632 -6.54 21.97 30.91
N LYS A 633 -7.34 23.04 30.77
CA LYS A 633 -8.75 22.94 30.35
C LYS A 633 -8.89 22.57 28.87
N ILE A 634 -8.16 23.26 27.98
CA ILE A 634 -8.22 23.07 26.52
C ILE A 634 -7.71 21.67 26.10
N ASN A 635 -6.60 21.23 26.70
CA ASN A 635 -6.07 19.90 26.41
C ASN A 635 -7.00 18.77 26.93
N LYS A 636 -7.73 19.00 28.03
CA LYS A 636 -8.73 18.04 28.55
C LYS A 636 -9.96 17.92 27.65
N THR A 637 -10.43 19.01 27.03
CA THR A 637 -11.57 18.95 26.09
C THR A 637 -11.19 18.29 24.77
N ARG A 638 -9.99 18.57 24.21
CA ARG A 638 -9.47 17.85 23.01
C ARG A 638 -9.36 16.35 23.24
N ARG A 639 -8.72 15.91 24.34
CA ARG A 639 -8.62 14.48 24.70
C ARG A 639 -9.98 13.80 24.90
N LYS A 640 -10.98 14.49 25.46
CA LYS A 640 -12.35 13.95 25.58
C LYS A 640 -12.98 13.72 24.20
N LYS A 641 -12.81 14.68 23.28
CA LYS A 641 -13.33 14.60 21.91
C LYS A 641 -12.65 13.48 21.10
N MET A 642 -11.33 13.30 21.28
CA MET A 642 -10.58 12.18 20.69
C MET A 642 -11.13 10.83 21.16
N PHE A 643 -11.30 10.65 22.48
CA PHE A 643 -11.88 9.42 23.06
C PHE A 643 -13.33 9.16 22.62
N GLU A 644 -14.13 10.21 22.40
CA GLU A 644 -15.49 10.09 21.85
C GLU A 644 -15.46 9.59 20.39
N LEU A 645 -14.54 10.08 19.56
CA LEU A 645 -14.34 9.62 18.17
C LEU A 645 -13.76 8.20 18.09
N GLU A 646 -12.83 7.82 18.98
CA GLU A 646 -12.33 6.44 19.08
C GLU A 646 -13.44 5.45 19.44
N LYS A 647 -14.36 5.86 20.33
CA LYS A 647 -15.55 5.07 20.67
C LYS A 647 -16.53 4.97 19.49
N GLU A 648 -16.73 6.05 18.75
CA GLU A 648 -17.56 6.08 17.53
C GLU A 648 -16.98 5.13 16.46
N LYS A 649 -15.66 5.17 16.23
CA LYS A 649 -14.94 4.26 15.35
C LYS A 649 -15.14 2.79 15.76
N TYR A 650 -14.95 2.46 17.03
CA TYR A 650 -15.19 1.09 17.54
C TYR A 650 -16.62 0.62 17.28
N SER A 651 -17.61 1.50 17.45
CA SER A 651 -19.01 1.19 17.14
C SER A 651 -19.23 0.88 15.66
N LEU A 652 -18.57 1.60 14.75
CA LEU A 652 -18.63 1.29 13.31
C LEU A 652 -17.94 -0.05 12.99
N GLU A 653 -16.82 -0.39 13.65
CA GLU A 653 -16.15 -1.69 13.46
C GLU A 653 -17.04 -2.88 13.89
N GLU A 654 -17.79 -2.73 14.97
CA GLU A 654 -18.77 -3.73 15.43
C GLU A 654 -19.99 -3.81 14.49
N THR A 655 -20.44 -2.67 13.95
CA THR A 655 -21.50 -2.62 12.95
C THR A 655 -21.09 -3.30 11.64
N LEU A 656 -19.84 -3.10 11.20
CA LEU A 656 -19.28 -3.68 9.98
C LEU A 656 -19.12 -5.21 10.11
N LYS A 657 -18.61 -5.71 11.24
CA LYS A 657 -18.58 -7.17 11.54
C LYS A 657 -19.98 -7.79 11.56
N THR A 658 -20.97 -7.06 12.05
CA THR A 658 -22.38 -7.50 12.04
C THR A 658 -22.95 -7.55 10.63
N LEU A 659 -22.54 -6.61 9.76
CA LEU A 659 -22.92 -6.59 8.34
C LEU A 659 -22.29 -7.75 7.57
N GLU A 660 -20.99 -8.00 7.77
CA GLU A 660 -20.25 -9.14 7.21
C GLU A 660 -20.89 -10.47 7.63
N SER A 661 -21.13 -10.67 8.93
CA SER A 661 -21.78 -11.90 9.43
C SER A 661 -23.17 -12.12 8.85
N LYS A 662 -23.95 -11.07 8.62
CA LYS A 662 -25.27 -11.16 7.94
C LYS A 662 -25.16 -11.50 6.46
N PHE A 663 -24.11 -11.05 5.78
CA PHE A 663 -23.85 -11.39 4.38
C PHE A 663 -23.39 -12.85 4.25
N GLU A 664 -22.43 -13.28 5.07
CA GLU A 664 -21.96 -14.68 5.13
C GLU A 664 -23.08 -15.66 5.47
N SER A 665 -24.04 -15.26 6.32
CA SER A 665 -25.21 -16.09 6.65
C SER A 665 -26.34 -16.01 5.63
N GLY A 666 -26.18 -15.30 4.51
CA GLY A 666 -27.22 -15.13 3.47
C GLY A 666 -28.46 -14.32 3.92
N ASN A 667 -28.36 -13.54 5.01
CA ASN A 667 -29.48 -12.77 5.57
C ASN A 667 -29.70 -11.41 4.90
N ILE A 668 -28.79 -10.97 4.03
CA ILE A 668 -28.89 -9.73 3.25
C ILE A 668 -28.41 -9.98 1.81
N SER A 669 -28.95 -9.21 0.85
CA SER A 669 -28.50 -9.30 -0.54
C SER A 669 -27.11 -8.69 -0.73
N GLU A 670 -26.41 -9.12 -1.77
CA GLU A 670 -25.12 -8.54 -2.19
C GLU A 670 -25.22 -7.02 -2.46
N ILE A 671 -26.32 -6.58 -3.07
CA ILE A 671 -26.59 -5.16 -3.36
C ILE A 671 -26.75 -4.35 -2.07
N ASP A 672 -27.49 -4.89 -1.09
CA ASP A 672 -27.67 -4.23 0.22
C ASP A 672 -26.40 -4.23 1.06
N PHE A 673 -25.61 -5.32 0.98
CA PHE A 673 -24.27 -5.39 1.58
C PHE A 673 -23.38 -4.28 1.04
N PHE A 674 -23.16 -4.20 -0.28
CA PHE A 674 -22.29 -3.18 -0.88
C PHE A 674 -22.77 -1.75 -0.61
N LYS A 675 -24.09 -1.50 -0.66
CA LYS A 675 -24.67 -0.18 -0.36
C LYS A 675 -24.41 0.24 1.09
N THR A 676 -24.59 -0.67 2.03
CA THR A 676 -24.40 -0.39 3.47
C THR A 676 -22.91 -0.29 3.81
N PHE A 677 -22.09 -1.17 3.27
CA PHE A 677 -20.63 -1.17 3.42
C PHE A 677 -19.99 0.13 2.90
N LYS A 678 -20.42 0.62 1.72
CA LYS A 678 -19.94 1.88 1.15
C LYS A 678 -20.28 3.10 2.01
N ASN A 679 -21.44 3.09 2.67
CA ASN A 679 -21.80 4.14 3.63
C ASN A 679 -20.92 4.07 4.88
N LEU A 680 -20.76 2.88 5.48
CA LEU A 680 -19.87 2.68 6.64
C LEU A 680 -18.43 3.10 6.34
N GLN A 681 -17.88 2.78 5.16
CA GLN A 681 -16.54 3.23 4.74
C GLN A 681 -16.41 4.75 4.68
N LYS A 682 -17.45 5.46 4.23
CA LYS A 682 -17.47 6.93 4.20
C LYS A 682 -17.47 7.52 5.62
N ASP A 683 -18.19 6.89 6.55
CA ASP A 683 -18.24 7.32 7.94
C ASP A 683 -16.90 7.05 8.66
N PHE A 684 -16.28 5.89 8.42
CA PHE A 684 -14.91 5.58 8.85
C PHE A 684 -13.91 6.65 8.40
N TYR A 685 -13.87 6.97 7.10
CA TYR A 685 -12.99 8.01 6.56
C TYR A 685 -13.23 9.38 7.22
N THR A 686 -14.49 9.68 7.52
CA THR A 686 -14.88 10.94 8.17
C THR A 686 -14.45 11.00 9.64
N ILE A 687 -14.46 9.87 10.37
CA ILE A 687 -13.98 9.79 11.75
C ILE A 687 -12.46 9.81 11.80
N ASP A 688 -11.78 9.02 10.97
CA ASP A 688 -10.31 8.96 10.93
C ASP A 688 -9.71 10.33 10.61
N LYS A 689 -10.27 11.05 9.64
CA LYS A 689 -9.85 12.43 9.35
C LYS A 689 -10.03 13.39 10.54
N LYS A 690 -11.10 13.25 11.33
CA LYS A 690 -11.30 14.06 12.55
C LYS A 690 -10.30 13.70 13.66
N ILE A 691 -9.91 12.43 13.78
CA ILE A 691 -8.90 11.98 14.74
C ILE A 691 -7.53 12.54 14.34
N GLU A 692 -7.16 12.41 13.06
CA GLU A 692 -5.92 12.95 12.47
C GLU A 692 -5.79 14.46 12.72
N THR A 693 -6.84 15.25 12.43
CA THR A 693 -6.84 16.71 12.72
C THR A 693 -6.63 17.03 14.20
N ILE A 694 -7.24 16.26 15.12
CA ILE A 694 -7.08 16.51 16.57
C ILE A 694 -5.68 16.13 17.06
N ASP A 695 -5.06 15.10 16.48
CA ASP A 695 -3.70 14.71 16.83
C ASP A 695 -2.68 15.73 16.30
N GLU A 696 -2.83 16.20 15.05
CA GLU A 696 -2.03 17.30 14.49
C GLU A 696 -2.11 18.57 15.37
N GLU A 697 -3.32 19.00 15.76
CA GLU A 697 -3.53 20.13 16.69
C GLU A 697 -2.84 19.92 18.05
N MET A 698 -2.75 18.68 18.53
CA MET A 698 -2.07 18.35 19.79
C MET A 698 -0.55 18.31 19.66
N GLN A 699 -0.03 17.79 18.54
CA GLN A 699 1.40 17.77 18.24
C GLN A 699 1.95 19.19 18.03
N GLU A 700 1.22 20.07 17.33
CA GLU A 700 1.58 21.47 17.16
C GLU A 700 1.62 22.22 18.51
N GLU A 701 0.61 22.03 19.38
CA GLU A 701 0.59 22.64 20.71
C GLU A 701 1.81 22.21 21.55
N ASP A 702 2.18 20.93 21.51
CA ASP A 702 3.36 20.42 22.23
C ASP A 702 4.70 20.84 21.58
N PHE A 703 4.76 21.06 20.27
CA PHE A 703 5.91 21.67 19.60
C PHE A 703 6.11 23.12 20.05
N LEU A 704 5.05 23.93 20.03
CA LEU A 704 5.07 25.32 20.52
C LEU A 704 5.49 25.40 21.99
N ARG A 705 4.99 24.49 22.85
CA ARG A 705 5.41 24.38 24.26
C ARG A 705 6.89 24.02 24.43
N ARG A 706 7.45 23.14 23.60
CA ARG A 706 8.90 22.81 23.62
C ARG A 706 9.74 24.02 23.23
N ASN A 707 9.30 24.80 22.25
CA ASN A 707 10.01 25.99 21.78
C ASN A 707 9.95 27.15 22.78
N ALA A 708 8.80 27.40 23.42
CA ALA A 708 8.68 28.38 24.51
C ALA A 708 9.66 28.06 25.66
N LYS A 709 9.74 26.79 26.09
CA LYS A 709 10.71 26.33 27.10
C LYS A 709 12.18 26.51 26.70
N LYS A 710 12.51 26.48 25.40
CA LYS A 710 13.87 26.80 24.92
C LYS A 710 14.17 28.31 24.99
N PHE A 711 13.19 29.17 24.76
CA PHE A 711 13.36 30.63 24.87
C PHE A 711 13.52 31.09 26.32
N ASP A 712 12.70 30.61 27.25
CA ASP A 712 12.84 30.97 28.67
C ASP A 712 14.19 30.51 29.25
N ARG A 713 14.69 29.33 28.84
CA ARG A 713 16.05 28.88 29.22
C ARG A 713 17.15 29.80 28.71
N LYS A 714 17.01 30.44 27.54
CA LYS A 714 18.00 31.41 27.06
C LYS A 714 18.02 32.71 27.86
N ARG A 715 16.90 33.12 28.46
CA ARG A 715 16.81 34.34 29.29
C ARG A 715 17.31 34.18 30.74
N HIS A 716 17.58 32.96 31.19
CA HIS A 716 18.13 32.68 32.53
C HIS A 716 19.62 32.30 32.52
N PHE A 717 20.27 32.35 31.35
CA PHE A 717 21.71 32.11 31.17
C PHE A 717 22.41 33.24 30.40
N THR A 718 21.84 34.45 30.48
CA THR A 718 22.43 35.75 30.10
C THR A 718 22.14 36.72 31.24
#